data_AF-A0A8B6URP6-F1
#
_entry.id   AF-A0A8B6URP6-F1
#
_cell.length_a   1.000
_cell.length_b   1.000
_cell.length_c   1.000
_cell.angle_alpha   90.00
_cell.angle_beta   90.00
_cell.angle_gamma   90.00
#
_symmetry.space_group_name_H-M   'P 1'
#
loop_
_entity.id
_entity.type
_entity.pdbx_description
1 polymer ?
#
loop_
_entity_poly.entity_id
_entity_poly.type
_entity_poly.pdbx_seq_one_letter_code
_entity_poly.pdbx_strand_id
1 'polypeptide(L)'
;MTNFESFSKDSLVAVIQGFRNEPMGYYDVRFAVRTMKSDLQLCPSFCEEKGLDMGAEPFQEFEAAVIHEMLDRDIIIKGETAAACNWRLRILGWFNRLTDEQKLALPVIKNSVNYRRAVKTIPGMKSIDRAMEHHHGARLAMDYVNSELKRLGGIGDTYLTQKEKKRLQQEAVAKRPVGRLLELAKLQGVPVKSRDDIVEPSAESPFANLLHLFAIASLTASSESGMSNHQLSFQWVVGMLTNAGKTGTESLEQILDQYLLSRFRNHLQQKILSKECSPASANTLLSALRKTFKVTRDIVGLEHIRYVDVQGFSPDRATNNYRPYSKTERARIAEIIDKDILYNEGLMKPYVMSGVGEDPLTPEGTIKNGWGKIDNARWIFENRLGCRVVTATELTPDSHYERAFLKIMGQSQDGLRGTIESWGVMWRVDTAILAPYVIKLAQVTGLNADSVKTLDLDDFVKSHPATGRPCLRYWKERSTGEKLYHLDLFHAEITWLTTSQASEVAKIFDAVERLTAGIREQAEPEIRPKLFIFQGTGGLGYGEIKSLESAKSAILNNMFAAYVTRRGLLDDQGERLSITSARLRPSFVSELIEQGVSIREIQLILGHAQITTTIGYLDSLDFNHIARRKLDVALKDLHGDAMEEKLTEAELEEQRRKVRPQPKNEGVIFKTPLASCANVFDPPDFVKKLSSYVPGRPCSLYNMCLGCDNVLLTVSDLPELFAMQRDYLKLTTVSRIMDTPYGRVVRENLALLDGILNPALSDFFPEELENAKRLSEFVETTILVDGVSL
;
A
#
# COMPACT_ATOMS: atom_id res chain seq x y z
N MET A 1 78.24 16.19 -35.56
CA MET A 1 78.81 16.36 -34.21
C MET A 1 78.26 17.65 -33.64
N THR A 2 77.27 17.57 -32.75
CA THR A 2 76.89 18.65 -31.83
C THR A 2 75.95 18.08 -30.77
N ASN A 3 76.51 17.94 -29.57
CA ASN A 3 75.92 17.85 -28.23
C ASN A 3 74.81 16.81 -27.96
N PHE A 4 75.22 15.55 -27.81
CA PHE A 4 74.64 14.69 -26.78
C PHE A 4 75.26 15.10 -25.44
N GLU A 5 74.66 16.06 -24.75
CA GLU A 5 74.97 16.30 -23.34
C GLU A 5 74.49 15.09 -22.54
N SER A 6 75.41 14.51 -21.77
CA SER A 6 75.18 13.41 -20.85
C SER A 6 74.22 13.83 -19.73
N PHE A 7 72.91 13.69 -19.96
CA PHE A 7 71.90 13.83 -18.92
C PHE A 7 71.86 12.57 -18.05
N SER A 8 72.90 12.30 -17.26
CA SER A 8 73.06 10.97 -16.65
C SER A 8 72.92 10.92 -15.12
N LYS A 9 72.54 11.99 -14.40
CA LYS A 9 72.19 11.88 -12.96
C LYS A 9 71.24 12.97 -12.45
N ASP A 10 71.47 14.22 -12.83
CA ASP A 10 70.71 15.36 -12.32
C ASP A 10 69.24 15.35 -12.79
N SER A 11 68.95 14.90 -14.01
CA SER A 11 67.59 14.72 -14.52
C SER A 11 66.80 13.65 -13.76
N LEU A 12 67.46 12.55 -13.37
CA LEU A 12 66.84 11.47 -12.60
C LEU A 12 66.51 11.93 -11.18
N VAL A 13 67.42 12.68 -10.55
CA VAL A 13 67.20 13.28 -9.22
C VAL A 13 66.08 14.32 -9.26
N ALA A 14 66.03 15.16 -10.29
CA ALA A 14 64.98 16.17 -10.46
C ALA A 14 63.57 15.55 -10.59
N VAL A 15 63.46 14.40 -11.26
CA VAL A 15 62.17 13.70 -11.42
C VAL A 15 61.67 13.08 -10.10
N ILE A 16 62.56 12.45 -9.32
CA ILE A 16 62.21 11.95 -7.98
C ILE A 16 61.84 13.11 -7.04
N GLN A 17 62.59 14.21 -7.05
CA GLN A 17 62.25 15.40 -6.28
C GLN A 17 60.92 16.01 -6.72
N GLY A 18 60.62 15.99 -8.03
CA GLY A 18 59.33 16.37 -8.58
C GLY A 18 58.18 15.56 -7.99
N PHE A 19 58.31 14.23 -7.91
CA PHE A 19 57.28 13.40 -7.28
C PHE A 19 57.14 13.61 -5.77
N ARG A 20 58.25 13.94 -5.08
CA ARG A 20 58.21 14.25 -3.64
C ARG A 20 57.51 15.58 -3.36
N ASN A 21 57.70 16.57 -4.23
CA ASN A 21 57.09 17.89 -4.13
C ASN A 21 55.62 17.88 -4.59
N GLU A 22 55.31 17.10 -5.63
CA GLU A 22 53.95 16.92 -6.15
C GLU A 22 53.59 15.42 -6.19
N PRO A 23 53.07 14.86 -5.08
CA PRO A 23 52.75 13.44 -4.97
C PRO A 23 51.73 12.93 -6.00
N MET A 24 50.97 13.82 -6.64
CA MET A 24 50.05 13.46 -7.72
C MET A 24 50.76 12.88 -8.95
N GLY A 25 52.03 13.24 -9.16
CA GLY A 25 52.83 12.74 -10.28
C GLY A 25 53.08 11.22 -10.23
N TYR A 26 52.99 10.59 -9.05
CA TYR A 26 53.10 9.13 -8.94
C TYR A 26 51.96 8.39 -9.65
N TYR A 27 50.78 8.98 -9.77
CA TYR A 27 49.64 8.35 -10.45
C TYR A 27 49.74 8.38 -11.98
N ASP A 28 50.68 9.14 -12.52
CA ASP A 28 50.93 9.25 -13.97
C ASP A 28 51.99 8.25 -14.47
N VAL A 29 52.65 7.54 -13.54
CA VAL A 29 53.62 6.47 -13.82
C VAL A 29 52.92 5.31 -14.58
N ARG A 30 53.61 4.74 -15.56
CA ARG A 30 53.12 3.60 -16.35
C ARG A 30 54.15 2.48 -16.35
N PHE A 31 53.72 1.26 -16.06
CA PHE A 31 54.55 0.06 -16.09
C PHE A 31 54.41 -0.71 -17.40
N ALA A 32 55.49 -1.33 -17.86
CA ALA A 32 55.52 -2.18 -19.05
C ALA A 32 54.81 -3.53 -18.80
N VAL A 33 53.95 -3.96 -19.72
CA VAL A 33 53.06 -5.14 -19.57
C VAL A 33 53.77 -6.47 -19.91
N ARG A 34 55.09 -6.47 -20.19
CA ARG A 34 55.74 -7.53 -20.96
C ARG A 34 56.28 -8.74 -20.18
N THR A 35 56.29 -8.76 -18.85
CA THR A 35 56.87 -9.89 -18.09
C THR A 35 55.85 -10.58 -17.18
N MET A 36 55.71 -11.89 -17.37
CA MET A 36 55.06 -12.76 -16.39
C MET A 36 56.01 -12.94 -15.21
N LYS A 37 55.58 -12.42 -14.05
CA LYS A 37 56.17 -12.51 -12.70
C LYS A 37 57.38 -11.60 -12.40
N SER A 38 57.16 -10.85 -11.31
CA SER A 38 58.05 -10.23 -10.31
C SER A 38 58.75 -8.89 -10.54
N ASP A 39 59.19 -8.49 -11.72
CA ASP A 39 59.95 -7.22 -11.84
C ASP A 39 59.15 -6.15 -12.59
N LEU A 40 58.62 -5.18 -11.84
CA LEU A 40 57.98 -4.00 -12.41
C LEU A 40 59.06 -3.15 -13.11
N GLN A 41 58.76 -2.72 -14.33
CA GLN A 41 59.62 -1.83 -15.11
C GLN A 41 58.80 -0.66 -15.64
N LEU A 42 59.39 0.52 -15.65
CA LEU A 42 58.80 1.72 -16.23
C LEU A 42 58.59 1.52 -17.74
N CYS A 43 57.47 2.01 -18.23
CA CYS A 43 57.12 1.90 -19.64
C CYS A 43 58.01 2.83 -20.47
N PRO A 44 58.59 2.37 -21.60
CA PRO A 44 59.40 3.21 -22.48
C PRO A 44 58.74 4.52 -22.88
N SER A 45 57.42 4.49 -23.17
CA SER A 45 56.65 5.71 -23.49
C SER A 45 56.59 6.73 -22.35
N PHE A 46 56.65 6.29 -21.10
CA PHE A 46 56.69 7.17 -19.94
C PHE A 46 58.10 7.75 -19.76
N CYS A 47 59.14 6.94 -19.98
CA CYS A 47 60.53 7.40 -19.94
C CYS A 47 60.78 8.47 -21.01
N GLU A 48 60.31 8.26 -22.24
CA GLU A 48 60.39 9.26 -23.32
C GLU A 48 59.62 10.55 -22.98
N GLU A 49 58.38 10.44 -22.45
CA GLU A 49 57.56 11.59 -22.03
C GLU A 49 58.26 12.45 -20.97
N LYS A 50 59.06 11.83 -20.10
CA LYS A 50 59.80 12.49 -19.02
C LYS A 50 61.26 12.79 -19.37
N GLY A 51 61.69 12.54 -20.61
CA GLY A 51 63.07 12.78 -21.05
C GLY A 51 64.11 11.92 -20.32
N LEU A 52 63.73 10.73 -19.87
CA LEU A 52 64.59 9.80 -19.14
C LEU A 52 65.39 8.93 -20.12
N ASP A 53 66.72 8.90 -19.95
CA ASP A 53 67.61 8.01 -20.70
C ASP A 53 67.65 6.62 -20.05
N MET A 54 66.96 5.66 -20.67
CA MET A 54 66.93 4.26 -20.24
C MET A 54 68.28 3.53 -20.39
N GLY A 55 69.22 4.09 -21.18
CA GLY A 55 70.56 3.54 -21.39
C GLY A 55 71.61 4.06 -20.40
N ALA A 56 71.25 5.03 -19.55
CA ALA A 56 72.16 5.59 -18.56
C ALA A 56 72.48 4.58 -17.44
N GLU A 57 73.75 4.49 -17.04
CA GLU A 57 74.22 3.57 -15.98
C GLU A 57 73.41 3.66 -14.67
N PRO A 58 72.99 4.84 -14.16
CA PRO A 58 72.17 4.93 -12.93
C PRO A 58 70.66 4.80 -13.16
N PHE A 59 70.17 4.53 -14.37
CA PHE A 59 68.73 4.41 -14.63
C PHE A 59 68.08 3.24 -13.86
N GLN A 60 68.78 2.11 -13.73
CA GLN A 60 68.28 0.96 -12.99
C GLN A 60 68.09 1.27 -11.50
N GLU A 61 69.02 2.02 -10.90
CA GLU A 61 68.91 2.46 -9.51
C GLU A 61 67.75 3.45 -9.31
N PHE A 62 67.55 4.36 -10.27
CA PHE A 62 66.42 5.29 -10.28
C PHE A 62 65.07 4.55 -10.39
N GLU A 63 64.96 3.60 -11.32
CA GLU A 63 63.75 2.79 -11.52
C GLU A 63 63.38 2.03 -10.24
N ALA A 64 64.36 1.40 -9.61
CA ALA A 64 64.18 0.71 -8.34
C ALA A 64 63.75 1.67 -7.21
N ALA A 65 64.34 2.87 -7.15
CA ALA A 65 63.99 3.89 -6.15
C ALA A 65 62.55 4.40 -6.29
N VAL A 66 62.09 4.67 -7.52
CA VAL A 66 60.72 5.10 -7.78
C VAL A 66 59.71 4.01 -7.39
N ILE A 67 59.99 2.75 -7.76
CA ILE A 67 59.13 1.62 -7.42
C ILE A 67 59.08 1.41 -5.90
N HIS A 68 60.22 1.49 -5.21
CA HIS A 68 60.28 1.38 -3.75
C HIS A 68 59.47 2.48 -3.06
N GLU A 69 59.60 3.74 -3.50
CA GLU A 69 58.85 4.84 -2.91
C GLU A 69 57.34 4.72 -3.15
N MET A 70 56.93 4.20 -4.31
CA MET A 70 55.51 3.92 -4.59
C MET A 70 54.96 2.74 -3.75
N LEU A 71 55.79 1.75 -3.41
CA LEU A 71 55.43 0.65 -2.51
C LEU A 71 55.30 1.14 -1.07
N ASP A 72 56.25 1.94 -0.58
CA ASP A 72 56.23 2.49 0.78
C ASP A 72 55.01 3.38 1.03
N ARG A 73 54.55 4.10 -0.01
CA ARG A 73 53.37 4.98 0.04
C ARG A 73 52.05 4.26 -0.24
N ASP A 74 52.04 2.93 -0.36
CA ASP A 74 50.88 2.10 -0.73
C ASP A 74 50.17 2.53 -2.04
N ILE A 75 50.91 3.18 -2.93
CA ILE A 75 50.41 3.63 -4.24
C ILE A 75 50.28 2.40 -5.16
N ILE A 76 51.23 1.47 -5.09
CA ILE A 76 51.22 0.17 -5.76
C ILE A 76 51.41 -0.96 -4.76
N ILE A 77 51.02 -2.18 -5.14
CA ILE A 77 51.00 -3.34 -4.24
C ILE A 77 52.10 -4.33 -4.63
N LYS A 78 52.87 -4.79 -3.64
CA LYS A 78 53.95 -5.76 -3.85
C LYS A 78 53.41 -7.08 -4.41
N GLY A 79 54.06 -7.59 -5.46
CA GLY A 79 53.71 -8.87 -6.08
C GLY A 79 52.57 -8.80 -7.10
N GLU A 80 52.03 -7.62 -7.38
CA GLU A 80 51.04 -7.45 -8.44
C GLU A 80 51.66 -7.33 -9.84
N THR A 81 50.85 -7.67 -10.86
CA THR A 81 51.25 -7.50 -12.27
C THR A 81 51.27 -6.03 -12.67
N ALA A 82 52.10 -5.66 -13.64
CA ALA A 82 52.13 -4.30 -14.21
C ALA A 82 50.75 -3.80 -14.66
N ALA A 83 49.92 -4.69 -15.24
CA ALA A 83 48.55 -4.38 -15.62
C ALA A 83 47.67 -4.00 -14.42
N ALA A 84 47.80 -4.72 -13.30
CA ALA A 84 47.05 -4.45 -12.07
C ALA A 84 47.50 -3.12 -11.41
N CYS A 85 48.81 -2.87 -11.34
CA CYS A 85 49.37 -1.60 -10.87
C CYS A 85 48.90 -0.42 -11.73
N ASN A 86 48.96 -0.55 -13.07
CA ASN A 86 48.49 0.50 -13.98
C ASN A 86 46.99 0.81 -13.78
N TRP A 87 46.14 -0.20 -13.57
CA TRP A 87 44.72 0.05 -13.28
C TRP A 87 44.50 0.72 -11.93
N ARG A 88 45.24 0.32 -10.89
CA ARG A 88 45.21 0.95 -9.57
C ARG A 88 45.59 2.44 -9.65
N LEU A 89 46.71 2.75 -10.30
CA LEU A 89 47.19 4.13 -10.48
C LEU A 89 46.15 5.01 -11.19
N ARG A 90 45.50 4.48 -12.23
CA ARG A 90 44.50 5.23 -12.98
C ARG A 90 43.26 5.54 -12.14
N ILE A 91 42.75 4.56 -11.39
CA ILE A 91 41.56 4.74 -10.54
C ILE A 91 41.86 5.73 -9.42
N LEU A 92 42.98 5.57 -8.71
CA LEU A 92 43.37 6.47 -7.63
C LEU A 92 43.70 7.88 -8.16
N GLY A 93 44.41 7.97 -9.28
CA GLY A 93 44.76 9.22 -9.93
C GLY A 93 43.53 10.00 -10.40
N TRP A 94 42.50 9.32 -10.90
CA TRP A 94 41.22 9.98 -11.20
C TRP A 94 40.55 10.50 -9.92
N PHE A 95 40.38 9.66 -8.91
CA PHE A 95 39.63 10.02 -7.71
C PHE A 95 40.32 11.13 -6.89
N ASN A 96 41.64 11.07 -6.76
CA ASN A 96 42.41 12.04 -5.99
C ASN A 96 42.54 13.40 -6.70
N ARG A 97 42.25 13.48 -8.01
CA ARG A 97 42.16 14.76 -8.75
C ARG A 97 40.80 15.45 -8.57
N LEU A 98 39.80 14.80 -7.96
CA LEU A 98 38.51 15.40 -7.68
C LEU A 98 38.56 16.25 -6.41
N THR A 99 37.86 17.38 -6.43
CA THR A 99 37.57 18.16 -5.21
C THR A 99 36.55 17.42 -4.34
N ASP A 100 36.45 17.75 -3.06
CA ASP A 100 35.52 17.08 -2.15
C ASP A 100 34.04 17.28 -2.56
N GLU A 101 33.69 18.43 -3.13
CA GLU A 101 32.37 18.68 -3.72
C GLU A 101 32.09 17.74 -4.90
N GLN A 102 33.07 17.55 -5.79
CA GLN A 102 32.95 16.63 -6.93
C GLN A 102 32.88 15.17 -6.49
N LYS A 103 33.60 14.79 -5.43
CA LYS A 103 33.54 13.45 -4.84
C LYS A 103 32.13 13.16 -4.30
N LEU A 104 31.53 14.11 -3.58
CA LEU A 104 30.17 13.97 -3.04
C LEU A 104 29.09 13.94 -4.12
N ALA A 105 29.34 14.55 -5.28
CA ALA A 105 28.44 14.50 -6.43
C ALA A 105 28.50 13.17 -7.23
N LEU A 106 29.36 12.23 -6.85
CA LEU A 106 29.49 10.96 -7.56
C LEU A 106 28.22 10.09 -7.42
N PRO A 107 27.75 9.43 -8.50
CA PRO A 107 26.54 8.62 -8.46
C PRO A 107 26.76 7.35 -7.61
N VAL A 108 26.11 7.27 -6.44
CA VAL A 108 26.15 6.10 -5.54
C VAL A 108 24.93 5.20 -5.76
N ILE A 109 25.13 3.90 -5.89
CA ILE A 109 24.06 2.89 -5.91
C ILE A 109 24.42 1.78 -4.93
N LYS A 110 23.45 1.38 -4.07
CA LYS A 110 23.64 0.33 -3.05
C LYS A 110 24.87 0.57 -2.15
N ASN A 111 25.09 1.82 -1.74
CA ASN A 111 26.20 2.22 -0.86
C ASN A 111 27.60 2.01 -1.46
N SER A 112 27.72 2.09 -2.79
CA SER A 112 28.98 2.01 -3.53
C SER A 112 28.95 2.91 -4.77
N VAL A 113 30.10 3.42 -5.21
CA VAL A 113 30.18 4.25 -6.43
C VAL A 113 29.75 3.44 -7.66
N ASN A 114 28.83 4.00 -8.43
CA ASN A 114 28.45 3.44 -9.71
C ASN A 114 29.50 3.77 -10.78
N TYR A 115 30.48 2.88 -10.92
CA TYR A 115 31.57 3.01 -11.90
C TYR A 115 31.09 3.11 -13.35
N ARG A 116 29.91 2.57 -13.71
CA ARG A 116 29.38 2.70 -15.08
C ARG A 116 28.96 4.12 -15.43
N ARG A 117 28.51 4.88 -14.44
CA ARG A 117 28.09 6.28 -14.60
C ARG A 117 29.21 7.27 -14.29
N ALA A 118 30.02 6.96 -13.27
CA ALA A 118 31.09 7.85 -12.80
C ALA A 118 32.39 7.73 -13.61
N VAL A 119 32.73 6.51 -14.06
CA VAL A 119 34.11 6.19 -14.48
C VAL A 119 34.19 5.76 -15.95
N LYS A 120 33.19 5.05 -16.47
CA LYS A 120 33.19 4.54 -17.86
C LYS A 120 33.18 5.63 -18.94
N THR A 121 32.74 6.84 -18.60
CA THR A 121 32.73 8.03 -19.46
C THR A 121 34.13 8.66 -19.62
N ILE A 122 35.10 8.26 -18.79
CA ILE A 122 36.45 8.84 -18.79
C ILE A 122 37.33 8.14 -19.84
N PRO A 123 38.08 8.89 -20.66
CA PRO A 123 39.03 8.34 -21.63
C PRO A 123 39.96 7.29 -21.01
N GLY A 124 40.00 6.11 -21.63
CA GLY A 124 40.80 4.97 -21.19
C GLY A 124 40.18 4.10 -20.09
N MET A 125 39.17 4.54 -19.35
CA MET A 125 38.54 3.74 -18.27
C MET A 125 37.34 2.89 -18.72
N LYS A 126 37.11 2.82 -20.04
CA LYS A 126 35.97 2.11 -20.66
C LYS A 126 35.85 0.62 -20.27
N SER A 127 36.97 -0.02 -19.90
CA SER A 127 37.06 -1.44 -19.57
C SER A 127 37.23 -1.73 -18.07
N ILE A 128 36.86 -0.79 -17.19
CA ILE A 128 37.00 -0.95 -15.73
C ILE A 128 36.29 -2.20 -15.19
N ASP A 129 35.15 -2.60 -15.77
CA ASP A 129 34.40 -3.80 -15.39
C ASP A 129 35.29 -5.05 -15.47
N ARG A 130 35.99 -5.24 -16.60
CA ARG A 130 36.93 -6.36 -16.80
C ARG A 130 38.16 -6.24 -15.89
N ALA A 131 38.59 -5.01 -15.62
CA ALA A 131 39.75 -4.77 -14.76
C ALA A 131 39.48 -5.17 -13.30
N MET A 132 38.31 -4.85 -12.74
CA MET A 132 37.94 -5.26 -11.37
C MET A 132 37.73 -6.77 -11.21
N GLU A 133 37.37 -7.45 -12.30
CA GLU A 133 37.21 -8.89 -12.35
C GLU A 133 38.56 -9.62 -12.33
N HIS A 134 39.52 -9.16 -13.14
CA HIS A 134 40.78 -9.88 -13.38
C HIS A 134 42.00 -9.33 -12.62
N HIS A 135 41.93 -8.12 -12.07
CA HIS A 135 43.07 -7.48 -11.40
C HIS A 135 42.74 -7.07 -9.97
N HIS A 136 43.54 -7.56 -9.02
CA HIS A 136 43.34 -7.31 -7.60
C HIS A 136 43.53 -5.82 -7.23
N GLY A 137 44.57 -5.16 -7.73
CA GLY A 137 44.84 -3.74 -7.49
C GLY A 137 43.73 -2.80 -7.94
N ALA A 138 43.01 -3.14 -9.02
CA ALA A 138 41.85 -2.38 -9.48
C ALA A 138 40.67 -2.45 -8.49
N ARG A 139 40.47 -3.62 -7.86
CA ARG A 139 39.42 -3.81 -6.84
C ARG A 139 39.75 -3.05 -5.56
N LEU A 140 40.99 -3.15 -5.08
CA LEU A 140 41.44 -2.44 -3.88
C LEU A 140 41.40 -0.92 -4.06
N ALA A 141 41.70 -0.41 -5.26
CA ALA A 141 41.55 1.01 -5.56
C ALA A 141 40.09 1.48 -5.41
N MET A 142 39.12 0.68 -5.87
CA MET A 142 37.70 0.99 -5.72
C MET A 142 37.21 0.86 -4.27
N ASP A 143 37.75 -0.09 -3.51
CA ASP A 143 37.45 -0.22 -2.07
C ASP A 143 37.96 1.01 -1.30
N TYR A 144 39.13 1.53 -1.66
CA TYR A 144 39.65 2.80 -1.15
C TYR A 144 38.72 3.97 -1.47
N VAL A 145 38.30 4.11 -2.74
CA VAL A 145 37.34 5.15 -3.17
C VAL A 145 36.04 5.11 -2.37
N ASN A 146 35.47 3.92 -2.17
CA ASN A 146 34.24 3.76 -1.39
C ASN A 146 34.46 4.08 0.10
N SER A 147 35.61 3.72 0.67
CA SER A 147 35.95 4.01 2.07
C SER A 147 36.12 5.50 2.33
N GLU A 148 36.74 6.21 1.39
CA GLU A 148 36.96 7.65 1.50
C GLU A 148 35.65 8.44 1.30
N LEU A 149 34.81 8.03 0.36
CA LEU A 149 33.46 8.60 0.22
C LEU A 149 32.58 8.33 1.43
N LYS A 150 32.77 7.20 2.11
CA LYS A 150 32.11 6.92 3.38
C LYS A 150 32.55 7.91 4.46
N ARG A 151 33.85 8.20 4.58
CA ARG A 151 34.37 9.20 5.52
C ARG A 151 33.86 10.62 5.23
N LEU A 152 33.73 10.97 3.95
CA LEU A 152 33.19 12.27 3.52
C LEU A 152 31.66 12.37 3.68
N GLY A 153 30.97 11.29 4.04
CA GLY A 153 29.51 11.28 4.22
C GLY A 153 28.69 11.06 2.94
N GLY A 154 29.33 10.72 1.82
CA GLY A 154 28.65 10.41 0.54
C GLY A 154 28.01 9.01 0.48
N ILE A 155 28.31 8.15 1.46
CA ILE A 155 27.84 6.75 1.57
C ILE A 155 27.37 6.51 3.01
N GLY A 156 26.13 6.03 3.20
CA GLY A 156 25.47 5.99 4.52
C GLY A 156 25.94 4.84 5.43
N ASP A 157 26.00 5.10 6.75
CA ASP A 157 26.43 4.13 7.78
C ASP A 157 25.40 3.04 8.10
N THR A 158 24.15 3.20 7.66
CA THR A 158 23.03 2.33 8.04
C THR A 158 22.75 1.18 7.06
N TYR A 159 23.53 1.07 5.99
CA TYR A 159 23.33 0.02 4.99
C TYR A 159 23.99 -1.31 5.39
N LEU A 160 23.16 -2.26 5.80
CA LEU A 160 23.57 -3.65 6.04
C LEU A 160 23.46 -4.47 4.75
N THR A 161 24.56 -5.12 4.35
CA THR A 161 24.56 -6.03 3.20
C THR A 161 23.73 -7.29 3.50
N GLN A 162 23.23 -7.97 2.46
CA GLN A 162 22.49 -9.25 2.61
C GLN A 162 23.28 -10.32 3.39
N LYS A 163 24.62 -10.31 3.26
CA LYS A 163 25.52 -11.22 3.96
C LYS A 163 25.60 -10.91 5.46
N GLU A 164 25.70 -9.63 5.82
CA GLU A 164 25.71 -9.20 7.23
C GLU A 164 24.36 -9.39 7.90
N LYS A 165 23.25 -9.15 7.19
CA LYS A 165 21.90 -9.44 7.69
C LYS A 165 21.75 -10.91 8.07
N LYS A 166 22.22 -11.83 7.22
CA LYS A 166 22.20 -13.28 7.52
C LYS A 166 23.07 -13.64 8.72
N ARG A 167 24.27 -13.06 8.84
CA ARG A 167 25.18 -13.32 9.98
C ARG A 167 24.57 -12.86 11.30
N LEU A 168 24.03 -11.64 11.35
CA LEU A 168 23.36 -11.09 12.54
C LEU A 168 22.13 -11.91 12.94
N GLN A 169 21.40 -12.48 11.96
CA GLN A 169 20.26 -13.36 12.22
C GLN A 169 20.68 -14.70 12.83
N GLN A 170 21.83 -15.25 12.42
CA GLN A 170 22.39 -16.48 12.98
C GLN A 170 22.93 -16.26 14.40
N GLU A 171 23.61 -15.14 14.64
CA GLU A 171 24.14 -14.76 15.98
C GLU A 171 23.02 -14.46 16.99
N ALA A 172 21.87 -13.94 16.54
CA ALA A 172 20.71 -13.68 17.39
C ALA A 172 19.97 -14.96 17.84
N VAL A 173 20.03 -16.04 17.05
CA VAL A 173 19.41 -17.33 17.39
C VAL A 173 20.19 -18.08 18.47
N ALA A 174 21.51 -17.91 18.52
CA ALA A 174 22.41 -18.58 19.48
C ALA A 174 22.33 -18.04 20.93
N LYS A 175 21.63 -16.91 21.17
CA LYS A 175 21.57 -16.24 22.49
C LYS A 175 20.30 -16.52 23.32
N ARG A 176 19.46 -17.50 22.95
CA ARG A 176 18.26 -17.85 23.73
C ARG A 176 18.61 -18.69 24.98
N PRO A 177 17.96 -18.48 26.14
CA PRO A 177 18.32 -19.15 27.40
C PRO A 177 18.08 -20.67 27.34
N VAL A 178 19.17 -21.42 27.52
CA VAL A 178 19.30 -22.88 27.31
C VAL A 178 18.56 -23.75 28.36
N GLY A 179 18.21 -23.21 29.53
CA GLY A 179 17.64 -24.00 30.65
C GLY A 179 16.23 -24.56 30.41
N ARG A 180 15.25 -23.72 30.06
CA ARG A 180 13.84 -24.13 29.94
C ARG A 180 13.50 -24.91 28.66
N LEU A 181 14.34 -24.84 27.62
CA LEU A 181 14.21 -25.68 26.42
C LEU A 181 14.44 -27.16 26.77
N LEU A 182 15.46 -27.41 27.60
CA LEU A 182 15.80 -28.75 28.06
C LEU A 182 14.71 -29.33 28.97
N GLU A 183 14.11 -28.52 29.84
CA GLU A 183 12.96 -28.93 30.68
C GLU A 183 11.73 -29.28 29.85
N LEU A 184 11.39 -28.45 28.84
CA LEU A 184 10.26 -28.74 27.95
C LEU A 184 10.48 -30.05 27.18
N ALA A 185 11.69 -30.30 26.67
CA ALA A 185 12.04 -31.55 26.00
C ALA A 185 11.99 -32.77 26.93
N LYS A 186 12.36 -32.62 28.21
CA LYS A 186 12.20 -33.69 29.20
C LYS A 186 10.73 -34.02 29.46
N LEU A 187 9.89 -32.99 29.60
CA LEU A 187 8.46 -33.14 29.86
C LEU A 187 7.68 -33.73 28.67
N GLN A 188 8.14 -33.49 27.43
CA GLN A 188 7.58 -34.15 26.23
C GLN A 188 7.67 -35.68 26.27
N GLY A 189 8.66 -36.24 26.99
CA GLY A 189 8.85 -37.67 27.14
C GLY A 189 7.99 -38.32 28.23
N VAL A 190 7.23 -37.53 29.00
CA VAL A 190 6.38 -38.02 30.09
C VAL A 190 4.96 -38.25 29.56
N PRO A 191 4.44 -39.49 29.56
CA PRO A 191 3.07 -39.76 29.12
C PRO A 191 2.06 -39.24 30.15
N VAL A 192 1.10 -38.43 29.71
CA VAL A 192 0.02 -37.88 30.56
C VAL A 192 -1.32 -38.41 30.06
N LYS A 193 -2.05 -39.11 30.93
CA LYS A 193 -3.42 -39.61 30.65
C LYS A 193 -4.45 -39.01 31.60
N SER A 194 -4.03 -38.68 32.82
CA SER A 194 -4.84 -38.14 33.89
C SER A 194 -4.19 -36.91 34.51
N ARG A 195 -4.97 -36.13 35.25
CA ARG A 195 -4.50 -34.97 36.03
C ARG A 195 -3.30 -35.33 36.92
N ASP A 196 -3.32 -36.50 37.53
CA ASP A 196 -2.30 -36.94 38.49
C ASP A 196 -0.94 -37.22 37.82
N ASP A 197 -0.91 -37.37 36.49
CA ASP A 197 0.32 -37.52 35.71
C ASP A 197 1.01 -36.17 35.44
N ILE A 198 0.37 -35.05 35.77
CA ILE A 198 0.92 -33.71 35.55
C ILE A 198 1.85 -33.34 36.70
N VAL A 199 3.08 -32.94 36.36
CA VAL A 199 4.07 -32.42 37.32
C VAL A 199 3.50 -31.26 38.14
N GLU A 200 3.46 -31.44 39.45
CA GLU A 200 3.04 -30.41 40.40
C GLU A 200 4.05 -29.26 40.48
N PRO A 201 3.60 -28.01 40.66
CA PRO A 201 4.50 -26.88 40.82
C PRO A 201 5.20 -26.93 42.17
N SER A 202 6.45 -26.44 42.21
CA SER A 202 7.22 -26.29 43.45
C SER A 202 7.83 -24.89 43.53
N ALA A 203 8.34 -24.50 44.70
CA ALA A 203 9.09 -23.24 44.86
C ALA A 203 10.34 -23.19 43.96
N GLU A 204 10.93 -24.34 43.65
CA GLU A 204 12.09 -24.48 42.76
C GLU A 204 11.70 -24.51 41.27
N SER A 205 10.46 -24.90 40.95
CA SER A 205 9.92 -24.96 39.59
C SER A 205 8.50 -24.37 39.54
N PRO A 206 8.37 -23.03 39.55
CA PRO A 206 7.07 -22.38 39.47
C PRO A 206 6.46 -22.55 38.07
N PHE A 207 5.14 -22.75 38.03
CA PHE A 207 4.36 -23.04 36.82
C PHE A 207 4.74 -24.35 36.11
N ALA A 208 5.33 -25.33 36.81
CA ALA A 208 5.72 -26.62 36.23
C ALA A 208 4.53 -27.37 35.61
N ASN A 209 3.37 -27.34 36.26
CA ASN A 209 2.11 -27.89 35.77
C ASN A 209 1.69 -27.28 34.41
N LEU A 210 1.75 -25.95 34.30
CA LEU A 210 1.45 -25.22 33.08
C LEU A 210 2.49 -25.51 31.98
N LEU A 211 3.78 -25.57 32.34
CA LEU A 211 4.86 -25.91 31.42
C LEU A 211 4.66 -27.31 30.82
N HIS A 212 4.22 -28.28 31.63
CA HIS A 212 3.95 -29.63 31.18
C HIS A 212 2.79 -29.67 30.16
N LEU A 213 1.73 -28.90 30.38
CA LEU A 213 0.65 -28.76 29.40
C LEU A 213 1.13 -28.14 28.08
N PHE A 214 2.00 -27.12 28.12
CA PHE A 214 2.62 -26.56 26.92
C PHE A 214 3.53 -27.56 26.21
N ALA A 215 4.22 -28.44 26.96
CA ALA A 215 5.04 -29.51 26.40
C ALA A 215 4.17 -30.52 25.63
N ILE A 216 3.06 -30.98 26.20
CA ILE A 216 2.12 -31.89 25.52
C ILE A 216 1.52 -31.22 24.28
N ALA A 217 1.07 -29.96 24.39
CA ALA A 217 0.54 -29.22 23.24
C ALA A 217 1.55 -29.05 22.11
N SER A 218 2.83 -28.92 22.44
CA SER A 218 3.90 -28.81 21.45
C SER A 218 4.10 -30.08 20.60
N LEU A 219 3.72 -31.27 21.11
CA LEU A 219 3.75 -32.52 20.35
C LEU A 219 2.81 -32.52 19.14
N THR A 220 1.80 -31.64 19.14
CA THR A 220 0.90 -31.45 17.98
C THR A 220 1.55 -30.65 16.83
N ALA A 221 2.77 -30.13 17.03
CA ALA A 221 3.48 -29.37 16.01
C ALA A 221 4.41 -30.28 15.18
N SER A 222 4.34 -30.15 13.86
CA SER A 222 5.12 -30.96 12.89
C SER A 222 6.55 -30.44 12.64
N SER A 223 6.97 -29.36 13.28
CA SER A 223 8.29 -28.73 13.05
C SER A 223 8.92 -28.24 14.35
N GLU A 224 10.26 -28.23 14.40
CA GLU A 224 11.04 -27.67 15.52
C GLU A 224 10.71 -26.19 15.78
N SER A 225 10.47 -25.43 14.71
CA SER A 225 10.02 -24.03 14.83
C SER A 225 8.64 -23.94 15.49
N GLY A 226 7.71 -24.85 15.16
CA GLY A 226 6.41 -24.95 15.80
C GLY A 226 6.50 -25.33 17.29
N MET A 227 7.44 -26.19 17.67
CA MET A 227 7.71 -26.53 19.07
C MET A 227 8.26 -25.33 19.85
N SER A 228 9.21 -24.58 19.26
CA SER A 228 9.77 -23.36 19.86
C SER A 228 8.70 -22.29 20.14
N ASN A 229 7.65 -22.22 19.32
CA ASN A 229 6.55 -21.27 19.53
C ASN A 229 5.75 -21.54 20.83
N HIS A 230 5.61 -22.80 21.25
CA HIS A 230 4.92 -23.16 22.49
C HIS A 230 5.74 -22.72 23.71
N GLN A 231 7.06 -22.89 23.63
CA GLN A 231 7.96 -22.41 24.67
C GLN A 231 7.93 -20.89 24.80
N LEU A 232 7.98 -20.18 23.67
CA LEU A 232 7.91 -18.72 23.66
C LEU A 232 6.56 -18.24 24.21
N SER A 233 5.45 -18.88 23.82
CA SER A 233 4.14 -18.58 24.36
C SER A 233 4.07 -18.79 25.88
N PHE A 234 4.64 -19.86 26.39
CA PHE A 234 4.70 -20.11 27.84
C PHE A 234 5.42 -18.99 28.59
N GLN A 235 6.56 -18.52 28.09
CA GLN A 235 7.31 -17.42 28.71
C GLN A 235 6.47 -16.13 28.80
N TRP A 236 5.73 -15.81 27.75
CA TRP A 236 4.87 -14.63 27.71
C TRP A 236 3.67 -14.74 28.64
N VAL A 237 3.07 -15.94 28.74
CA VAL A 237 1.96 -16.20 29.67
C VAL A 237 2.44 -16.11 31.12
N VAL A 238 3.59 -16.71 31.45
CA VAL A 238 4.18 -16.61 32.79
C VAL A 238 4.50 -15.15 33.14
N GLY A 239 5.10 -14.39 32.21
CA GLY A 239 5.34 -12.96 32.42
C GLY A 239 4.07 -12.18 32.73
N MET A 240 2.98 -12.46 32.01
CA MET A 240 1.67 -11.86 32.30
C MET A 240 1.12 -12.26 33.67
N LEU A 241 1.22 -13.54 34.05
CA LEU A 241 0.72 -14.06 35.33
C LEU A 241 1.53 -13.53 36.52
N THR A 242 2.86 -13.47 36.41
CA THR A 242 3.71 -12.88 37.45
C THR A 242 3.44 -11.39 37.62
N ASN A 243 3.23 -10.64 36.53
CA ASN A 243 2.81 -9.24 36.61
C ASN A 243 1.42 -9.06 37.25
N ALA A 244 0.56 -10.08 37.18
CA ALA A 244 -0.72 -10.13 37.86
C ALA A 244 -0.63 -10.67 39.31
N GLY A 245 0.60 -10.85 39.85
CA GLY A 245 0.84 -11.25 41.23
C GLY A 245 0.81 -12.76 41.51
N LYS A 246 0.86 -13.61 40.48
CA LYS A 246 0.86 -15.07 40.63
C LYS A 246 2.25 -15.62 40.93
N THR A 247 2.35 -16.56 41.87
CA THR A 247 3.63 -17.13 42.35
C THR A 247 4.05 -18.37 41.55
N GLY A 248 3.11 -19.00 40.85
CA GLY A 248 3.34 -20.23 40.07
C GLY A 248 3.17 -21.51 40.86
N THR A 249 2.65 -21.43 42.09
CA THR A 249 2.28 -22.59 42.94
C THR A 249 0.77 -22.82 42.96
N GLU A 250 0.00 -22.00 42.24
CA GLU A 250 -1.44 -22.13 42.11
C GLU A 250 -1.84 -23.37 41.30
N SER A 251 -3.06 -23.87 41.56
CA SER A 251 -3.61 -25.00 40.81
C SER A 251 -3.90 -24.61 39.35
N LEU A 252 -3.95 -25.61 38.46
CA LEU A 252 -4.26 -25.40 37.05
C LEU A 252 -5.62 -24.71 36.85
N GLU A 253 -6.62 -24.99 37.70
CA GLU A 253 -7.95 -24.38 37.62
C GLU A 253 -7.92 -22.88 37.94
N GLN A 254 -7.02 -22.46 38.83
CA GLN A 254 -6.84 -21.06 39.20
C GLN A 254 -6.06 -20.29 38.14
N ILE A 255 -5.24 -20.98 37.34
CA ILE A 255 -4.44 -20.40 36.27
C ILE A 255 -5.22 -20.35 34.95
N LEU A 256 -5.82 -21.48 34.55
CA LEU A 256 -6.54 -21.69 33.30
C LEU A 256 -8.03 -21.33 33.42
N ASP A 257 -8.33 -20.12 33.90
CA ASP A 257 -9.71 -19.65 33.95
C ASP A 257 -10.28 -19.33 32.55
N GLN A 258 -11.61 -19.22 32.51
CA GLN A 258 -12.39 -18.99 31.29
C GLN A 258 -11.96 -17.77 30.47
N TYR A 259 -11.32 -16.78 31.10
CA TYR A 259 -10.97 -15.49 30.50
C TYR A 259 -9.46 -15.32 30.27
N LEU A 260 -8.62 -16.31 30.60
CA LEU A 260 -7.17 -16.22 30.42
C LEU A 260 -6.79 -15.90 28.97
N LEU A 261 -7.44 -16.55 27.99
CA LEU A 261 -7.15 -16.33 26.57
C LEU A 261 -7.48 -14.89 26.13
N SER A 262 -8.57 -14.32 26.67
CA SER A 262 -8.96 -12.93 26.44
C SER A 262 -7.98 -11.93 27.07
N ARG A 263 -7.60 -12.16 28.34
CA ARG A 263 -6.58 -11.34 29.02
C ARG A 263 -5.23 -11.41 28.32
N PHE A 264 -4.84 -12.60 27.84
CA PHE A 264 -3.60 -12.77 27.08
C PHE A 264 -3.64 -12.04 25.74
N ARG A 265 -4.77 -12.07 25.02
CA ARG A 265 -4.95 -11.25 23.82
C ARG A 265 -4.81 -9.75 24.14
N ASN A 266 -5.43 -9.25 25.21
CA ASN A 266 -5.29 -7.84 25.59
C ASN A 266 -3.84 -7.48 25.96
N HIS A 267 -3.14 -8.38 26.67
CA HIS A 267 -1.72 -8.21 26.97
C HIS A 267 -0.86 -8.13 25.69
N LEU A 268 -1.08 -9.05 24.74
CA LEU A 268 -0.42 -9.03 23.44
C LEU A 268 -0.76 -7.77 22.63
N GLN A 269 -1.99 -7.27 22.71
CA GLN A 269 -2.40 -6.02 22.05
C GLN A 269 -1.59 -4.83 22.57
N GLN A 270 -1.39 -4.72 23.89
CA GLN A 270 -0.56 -3.65 24.46
C GLN A 270 0.91 -3.77 24.00
N LYS A 271 1.43 -4.99 23.90
CA LYS A 271 2.79 -5.26 23.41
C LYS A 271 2.96 -5.01 21.90
N ILE A 272 1.88 -5.13 21.12
CA ILE A 272 1.83 -4.70 19.72
C ILE A 272 1.87 -3.17 19.65
N LEU A 273 1.07 -2.47 20.47
CA LEU A 273 1.03 -1.01 20.51
C LEU A 273 2.37 -0.40 20.95
N SER A 274 3.09 -1.04 21.89
CA SER A 274 4.44 -0.64 22.30
C SER A 274 5.55 -1.06 21.32
N LYS A 275 5.20 -1.69 20.19
CA LYS A 275 6.12 -2.20 19.16
C LYS A 275 7.11 -3.28 19.65
N GLU A 276 6.81 -3.93 20.78
CA GLU A 276 7.61 -5.04 21.32
C GLU A 276 7.31 -6.38 20.62
N CYS A 277 6.12 -6.52 20.01
CA CYS A 277 5.70 -7.73 19.30
C CYS A 277 5.00 -7.40 17.97
N SER A 278 5.16 -8.25 16.95
CA SER A 278 4.42 -8.13 15.70
C SER A 278 3.06 -8.85 15.77
N PRO A 279 2.04 -8.42 15.01
CA PRO A 279 0.75 -9.12 14.97
C PRO A 279 0.85 -10.60 14.54
N ALA A 280 1.71 -10.91 13.57
CA ALA A 280 1.99 -12.29 13.17
C ALA A 280 2.61 -13.11 14.32
N SER A 281 3.57 -12.54 15.04
CA SER A 281 4.16 -13.18 16.22
C SER A 281 3.13 -13.38 17.33
N ALA A 282 2.30 -12.36 17.59
CA ALA A 282 1.24 -12.43 18.59
C ALA A 282 0.18 -13.50 18.26
N ASN A 283 -0.17 -13.68 16.98
CA ASN A 283 -1.04 -14.77 16.54
C ASN A 283 -0.44 -16.15 16.82
N THR A 284 0.85 -16.31 16.56
CA THR A 284 1.56 -17.56 16.84
C THR A 284 1.54 -17.88 18.34
N LEU A 285 1.77 -16.88 19.20
CA LEU A 285 1.70 -17.04 20.66
C LEU A 285 0.26 -17.36 21.12
N LEU A 286 -0.73 -16.60 20.65
CA LEU A 286 -2.13 -16.80 20.99
C LEU A 286 -2.63 -18.19 20.54
N SER A 287 -2.21 -18.65 19.35
CA SER A 287 -2.54 -19.97 18.85
C SER A 287 -1.91 -21.09 19.67
N ALA A 288 -0.69 -20.90 20.19
CA ALA A 288 -0.04 -21.90 21.03
C ALA A 288 -0.79 -22.07 22.37
N LEU A 289 -1.15 -20.96 23.04
CA LEU A 289 -1.97 -21.02 24.25
C LEU A 289 -3.35 -21.66 23.98
N ARG A 290 -3.99 -21.34 22.84
CA ARG A 290 -5.26 -21.98 22.45
C ARG A 290 -5.13 -23.49 22.30
N LYS A 291 -4.01 -23.97 21.74
CA LYS A 291 -3.75 -25.43 21.62
C LYS A 291 -3.56 -26.07 22.99
N THR A 292 -2.89 -25.39 23.93
CA THR A 292 -2.78 -25.85 25.33
C THR A 292 -4.16 -26.07 25.96
N PHE A 293 -5.11 -25.13 25.77
CA PHE A 293 -6.49 -25.30 26.22
C PHE A 293 -7.28 -26.40 25.50
N LYS A 294 -6.87 -26.81 24.30
CA LYS A 294 -7.52 -27.94 23.61
C LYS A 294 -7.06 -29.26 24.20
N VAL A 295 -5.77 -29.39 24.50
CA VAL A 295 -5.19 -30.61 25.09
C VAL A 295 -5.77 -30.93 26.46
N THR A 296 -6.13 -29.94 27.28
CA THR A 296 -6.74 -30.20 28.60
C THR A 296 -8.07 -30.96 28.50
N ARG A 297 -8.74 -30.96 27.33
CA ARG A 297 -9.97 -31.73 27.11
C ARG A 297 -9.72 -33.23 26.96
N ASP A 298 -8.51 -33.60 26.58
CA ASP A 298 -8.13 -34.99 26.30
C ASP A 298 -7.46 -35.65 27.51
N ILE A 299 -7.29 -34.91 28.63
CA ILE A 299 -6.68 -35.39 29.88
C ILE A 299 -7.78 -35.65 30.91
N VAL A 300 -7.81 -36.86 31.47
CA VAL A 300 -8.80 -37.27 32.47
C VAL A 300 -8.66 -36.43 33.75
N GLY A 301 -9.73 -35.75 34.17
CA GLY A 301 -9.74 -34.88 35.35
C GLY A 301 -9.54 -33.38 35.06
N LEU A 302 -9.33 -32.97 33.81
CA LEU A 302 -9.24 -31.56 33.38
C LEU A 302 -10.30 -31.15 32.34
N GLU A 303 -11.26 -32.03 32.04
CA GLU A 303 -12.26 -31.86 30.97
C GLU A 303 -13.23 -30.70 31.23
N HIS A 304 -13.37 -30.33 32.51
CA HIS A 304 -14.22 -29.24 32.98
C HIS A 304 -13.65 -27.84 32.69
N ILE A 305 -12.36 -27.74 32.32
CA ILE A 305 -11.74 -26.45 31.97
C ILE A 305 -12.34 -25.92 30.66
N ARG A 306 -13.04 -24.78 30.75
CA ARG A 306 -13.63 -24.06 29.62
C ARG A 306 -12.85 -22.77 29.36
N TYR A 307 -12.87 -22.30 28.11
CA TYR A 307 -12.32 -20.99 27.74
C TYR A 307 -13.23 -20.30 26.72
N VAL A 308 -13.23 -18.97 26.74
CA VAL A 308 -13.84 -18.15 25.69
C VAL A 308 -12.81 -17.96 24.59
N ASP A 309 -13.14 -18.43 23.38
CA ASP A 309 -12.26 -18.22 22.23
C ASP A 309 -12.29 -16.75 21.78
N VAL A 310 -11.16 -16.27 21.29
CA VAL A 310 -10.97 -14.87 20.89
C VAL A 310 -10.35 -14.78 19.51
N GLN A 311 -10.78 -13.83 18.69
CA GLN A 311 -10.18 -13.66 17.38
C GLN A 311 -8.70 -13.25 17.48
N GLY A 312 -7.89 -13.79 16.57
CA GLY A 312 -6.49 -13.40 16.42
C GLY A 312 -6.35 -11.94 16.00
N PHE A 313 -5.10 -11.48 15.97
CA PHE A 313 -4.71 -10.24 15.33
C PHE A 313 -4.69 -10.45 13.81
N SER A 314 -4.83 -9.40 13.02
CA SER A 314 -4.51 -9.55 11.58
C SER A 314 -3.00 -9.80 11.45
N PRO A 315 -2.53 -10.91 10.84
CA PRO A 315 -1.10 -11.25 10.74
C PRO A 315 -0.33 -10.31 9.80
N ASP A 316 -1.05 -9.51 9.03
CA ASP A 316 -0.46 -8.36 8.40
C ASP A 316 0.20 -7.55 9.52
N ARG A 317 1.46 -7.13 9.35
CA ARG A 317 1.87 -5.86 9.96
C ARG A 317 0.68 -4.92 9.74
N ALA A 318 0.43 -3.98 10.64
CA ALA A 318 -0.31 -2.79 10.24
C ALA A 318 0.54 -2.00 9.19
N THR A 319 0.99 -2.64 8.09
CA THR A 319 0.90 -2.09 6.76
C THR A 319 -0.38 -1.31 6.74
N ASN A 320 -0.29 -0.02 6.43
CA ASN A 320 -1.39 0.93 6.37
C ASN A 320 -2.57 0.49 5.46
N ASN A 321 -2.61 -0.75 4.96
CA ASN A 321 -3.59 -1.37 4.09
C ASN A 321 -5.04 -1.15 4.52
N TYR A 322 -5.34 -1.17 5.83
CA TYR A 322 -6.69 -0.90 6.36
C TYR A 322 -6.89 0.55 6.85
N ARG A 323 -5.84 1.37 6.79
CA ARG A 323 -5.90 2.78 7.16
C ARG A 323 -6.29 3.61 5.93
N PRO A 324 -7.47 4.27 5.94
CA PRO A 324 -7.87 5.13 4.84
C PRO A 324 -6.89 6.30 4.66
N TYR A 325 -6.75 6.78 3.43
CA TYR A 325 -6.08 8.05 3.14
C TYR A 325 -6.87 9.19 3.78
N SER A 326 -6.15 10.19 4.29
CA SER A 326 -6.78 11.41 4.81
C SER A 326 -7.53 12.15 3.70
N LYS A 327 -8.40 13.09 4.08
CA LYS A 327 -9.15 13.90 3.10
C LYS A 327 -8.21 14.73 2.20
N THR A 328 -7.11 15.23 2.74
CA THR A 328 -6.08 15.99 2.02
C THR A 328 -5.28 15.10 1.08
N GLU A 329 -4.89 13.91 1.53
CA GLU A 329 -4.24 12.91 0.68
C GLU A 329 -5.15 12.49 -0.48
N ARG A 330 -6.42 12.17 -0.21
CA ARG A 330 -7.40 11.79 -1.25
C ARG A 330 -7.58 12.86 -2.30
N ALA A 331 -7.72 14.12 -1.90
CA ALA A 331 -7.85 15.24 -2.82
C ALA A 331 -6.61 15.40 -3.71
N ARG A 332 -5.41 15.31 -3.12
CA ARG A 332 -4.13 15.40 -3.84
C ARG A 332 -3.95 14.26 -4.84
N ILE A 333 -4.31 13.03 -4.45
CA ILE A 333 -4.29 11.87 -5.34
C ILE A 333 -5.24 12.10 -6.52
N ALA A 334 -6.49 12.48 -6.26
CA ALA A 334 -7.50 12.70 -7.29
C ALA A 334 -7.09 13.79 -8.29
N GLU A 335 -6.61 14.94 -7.79
CA GLU A 335 -6.20 16.06 -8.64
C GLU A 335 -5.06 15.69 -9.60
N ILE A 336 -4.05 14.97 -9.11
CA ILE A 336 -2.90 14.57 -9.92
C ILE A 336 -3.30 13.50 -10.95
N ILE A 337 -4.17 12.56 -10.57
CA ILE A 337 -4.72 11.57 -11.49
C ILE A 337 -5.51 12.25 -12.60
N ASP A 338 -6.39 13.19 -12.27
CA ASP A 338 -7.22 13.87 -13.26
C ASP A 338 -6.36 14.69 -14.23
N LYS A 339 -5.31 15.36 -13.73
CA LYS A 339 -4.31 16.04 -14.59
C LYS A 339 -3.58 15.06 -15.51
N ASP A 340 -3.22 13.88 -15.02
CA ASP A 340 -2.52 12.86 -15.81
C ASP A 340 -3.41 12.22 -16.87
N ILE A 341 -4.69 11.98 -16.56
CA ILE A 341 -5.67 11.50 -17.54
C ILE A 341 -5.82 12.55 -18.65
N LEU A 342 -6.03 13.82 -18.30
CA LEU A 342 -6.13 14.91 -19.28
C LEU A 342 -4.87 15.04 -20.14
N TYR A 343 -3.68 14.89 -19.55
CA TYR A 343 -2.41 14.89 -20.28
C TYR A 343 -2.34 13.71 -21.28
N ASN A 344 -2.69 12.50 -20.84
CA ASN A 344 -2.71 11.32 -21.70
C ASN A 344 -3.75 11.44 -22.83
N GLU A 345 -4.92 12.02 -22.56
CA GLU A 345 -5.92 12.34 -23.58
C GLU A 345 -5.42 13.36 -24.61
N GLY A 346 -4.59 14.32 -24.18
CA GLY A 346 -3.87 15.22 -25.08
C GLY A 346 -2.94 14.47 -26.04
N LEU A 347 -2.17 13.50 -25.53
CA LEU A 347 -1.24 12.68 -26.32
C LEU A 347 -1.94 11.70 -27.27
N MET A 348 -3.23 11.41 -27.07
CA MET A 348 -4.03 10.57 -27.98
C MET A 348 -4.49 11.33 -29.23
N LYS A 349 -4.41 12.66 -29.25
CA LYS A 349 -4.79 13.45 -30.42
C LYS A 349 -3.80 13.21 -31.56
N PRO A 350 -4.27 13.21 -32.83
CA PRO A 350 -3.37 13.09 -33.98
C PRO A 350 -2.28 14.15 -33.94
N TYR A 351 -1.04 13.73 -34.20
CA TYR A 351 0.11 14.62 -34.21
C TYR A 351 -0.01 15.66 -35.34
N VAL A 352 0.26 16.92 -35.02
CA VAL A 352 0.34 18.01 -35.99
C VAL A 352 1.80 18.26 -36.30
N MET A 353 2.16 18.16 -37.58
CA MET A 353 3.53 18.40 -38.05
C MET A 353 3.99 19.81 -37.66
N SER A 354 5.19 19.89 -37.10
CA SER A 354 5.80 21.14 -36.68
C SER A 354 6.53 21.85 -37.82
N GLY A 355 7.04 21.11 -38.79
CA GLY A 355 7.91 21.66 -39.84
C GLY A 355 9.27 22.13 -39.32
N VAL A 356 9.67 21.70 -38.11
CA VAL A 356 10.91 22.12 -37.44
C VAL A 356 12.04 21.13 -37.74
N GLY A 357 13.22 21.68 -38.01
CA GLY A 357 14.44 20.92 -38.30
C GLY A 357 14.68 20.69 -39.78
N GLU A 358 15.79 20.03 -40.09
CA GLU A 358 16.25 19.77 -41.46
C GLU A 358 16.88 18.38 -41.57
N ASP A 359 17.11 17.89 -42.80
CA ASP A 359 17.75 16.59 -43.04
C ASP A 359 19.19 16.55 -42.49
N PRO A 360 19.46 15.77 -41.42
CA PRO A 360 20.78 15.73 -40.81
C PRO A 360 21.75 14.77 -41.50
N LEU A 361 21.30 13.99 -42.49
CA LEU A 361 22.14 12.98 -43.14
C LEU A 361 22.86 13.52 -44.39
N THR A 362 24.06 13.01 -44.63
CA THR A 362 24.78 13.12 -45.90
C THR A 362 24.26 12.08 -46.91
N PRO A 363 24.56 12.21 -48.21
CA PRO A 363 24.21 11.19 -49.21
C PRO A 363 24.71 9.78 -48.86
N GLU A 364 25.79 9.67 -48.08
CA GLU A 364 26.38 8.41 -47.60
C GLU A 364 25.71 7.88 -46.32
N GLY A 365 24.65 8.55 -45.82
CA GLY A 365 23.87 8.11 -44.66
C GLY A 365 24.56 8.34 -43.32
N THR A 366 25.49 9.31 -43.24
CA THR A 366 26.15 9.74 -41.99
C THR A 366 25.61 11.07 -41.48
N ILE A 367 25.61 11.30 -40.17
CA ILE A 367 25.12 12.55 -39.58
C ILE A 367 26.13 13.68 -39.85
N LYS A 368 25.68 14.79 -40.43
CA LYS A 368 26.49 16.00 -40.64
C LYS A 368 27.04 16.54 -39.32
N ASN A 369 28.30 16.99 -39.31
CA ASN A 369 28.93 17.53 -38.11
C ASN A 369 28.17 18.74 -37.55
N GLY A 370 27.74 18.66 -36.28
CA GLY A 370 26.96 19.72 -35.61
C GLY A 370 25.44 19.65 -35.82
N TRP A 371 24.94 18.66 -36.58
CA TRP A 371 23.52 18.51 -36.93
C TRP A 371 22.80 17.44 -36.09
N GLY A 372 23.45 16.89 -35.07
CA GLY A 372 22.83 16.00 -34.09
C GLY A 372 21.94 16.74 -33.08
N LYS A 373 21.05 17.62 -33.56
CA LYS A 373 20.12 18.41 -32.74
C LYS A 373 18.76 17.74 -32.67
N ILE A 374 18.02 17.99 -31.59
CA ILE A 374 16.66 17.42 -31.38
C ILE A 374 15.70 17.83 -32.49
N ASP A 375 15.79 19.08 -32.97
CA ASP A 375 14.98 19.57 -34.09
C ASP A 375 15.18 18.72 -35.36
N ASN A 376 16.41 18.31 -35.65
CA ASN A 376 16.68 17.46 -36.82
C ASN A 376 16.19 16.01 -36.60
N ALA A 377 16.16 15.51 -35.36
CA ALA A 377 15.50 14.25 -35.05
C ALA A 377 13.98 14.34 -35.24
N ARG A 378 13.37 15.48 -34.89
CA ARG A 378 11.96 15.76 -35.16
C ARG A 378 11.66 15.78 -36.66
N TRP A 379 12.54 16.38 -37.46
CA TRP A 379 12.43 16.35 -38.92
C TRP A 379 12.47 14.91 -39.47
N ILE A 380 13.37 14.05 -38.99
CA ILE A 380 13.43 12.63 -39.38
C ILE A 380 12.11 11.92 -39.02
N PHE A 381 11.62 12.13 -37.80
CA PHE A 381 10.37 11.57 -37.32
C PHE A 381 9.18 11.95 -38.21
N GLU A 382 9.08 13.22 -38.60
CA GLU A 382 8.00 13.75 -39.45
C GLU A 382 8.11 13.29 -40.91
N ASN A 383 9.30 13.36 -41.52
CA ASN A 383 9.47 13.27 -42.98
C ASN A 383 9.99 11.92 -43.47
N ARG A 384 10.50 11.07 -42.58
CA ARG A 384 11.11 9.77 -42.95
C ARG A 384 10.51 8.59 -42.19
N LEU A 385 10.08 8.79 -40.95
CA LEU A 385 9.48 7.72 -40.13
C LEU A 385 7.95 7.75 -40.12
N GLY A 386 7.31 8.67 -40.86
CA GLY A 386 5.85 8.77 -40.95
C GLY A 386 5.17 9.03 -39.60
N CYS A 387 5.81 9.83 -38.75
CA CYS A 387 5.35 10.11 -37.37
C CYS A 387 5.24 8.85 -36.49
N ARG A 388 5.98 7.79 -36.81
CA ARG A 388 6.10 6.59 -35.97
C ARG A 388 7.44 6.57 -35.24
N VAL A 389 7.40 6.28 -33.94
CA VAL A 389 8.63 6.12 -33.16
C VAL A 389 9.22 4.73 -33.43
N VAL A 390 10.50 4.70 -33.81
CA VAL A 390 11.25 3.45 -34.01
C VAL A 390 12.08 3.15 -32.77
N THR A 391 12.14 1.87 -32.38
CA THR A 391 12.94 1.40 -31.25
C THR A 391 14.15 0.58 -31.71
N ALA A 392 15.11 0.37 -30.81
CA ALA A 392 16.33 -0.39 -31.14
C ALA A 392 16.05 -1.85 -31.55
N THR A 393 14.92 -2.41 -31.15
CA THR A 393 14.48 -3.76 -31.51
C THR A 393 13.80 -3.84 -32.88
N GLU A 394 13.35 -2.71 -33.42
CA GLU A 394 12.61 -2.60 -34.68
C GLU A 394 13.47 -2.00 -35.80
N LEU A 395 14.78 -1.84 -35.55
CA LEU A 395 15.74 -1.28 -36.48
C LEU A 395 15.81 -2.14 -37.75
N THR A 396 15.50 -1.53 -38.88
CA THR A 396 15.79 -2.12 -40.18
C THR A 396 17.30 -2.05 -40.42
N PRO A 397 18.00 -3.16 -40.71
CA PRO A 397 19.47 -3.19 -40.83
C PRO A 397 20.05 -2.11 -41.75
N ASP A 398 19.33 -1.79 -42.83
CA ASP A 398 19.79 -0.86 -43.87
C ASP A 398 19.26 0.57 -43.69
N SER A 399 18.39 0.84 -42.72
CA SER A 399 17.83 2.18 -42.54
C SER A 399 18.83 3.13 -41.86
N HIS A 400 19.38 4.06 -42.65
CA HIS A 400 20.27 5.11 -42.15
C HIS A 400 19.53 6.14 -41.28
N TYR A 401 18.28 6.47 -41.64
CA TYR A 401 17.45 7.44 -40.91
C TYR A 401 17.02 6.92 -39.53
N GLU A 402 16.67 5.64 -39.40
CA GLU A 402 16.32 5.05 -38.09
C GLU A 402 17.51 5.05 -37.13
N ARG A 403 18.69 4.67 -37.63
CA ARG A 403 19.94 4.69 -36.86
C ARG A 403 20.33 6.10 -36.44
N ALA A 404 20.20 7.06 -37.36
CA ALA A 404 20.47 8.47 -37.08
C ALA A 404 19.52 9.03 -36.03
N PHE A 405 18.21 8.75 -36.17
CA PHE A 405 17.20 9.14 -35.20
C PHE A 405 17.54 8.63 -33.80
N LEU A 406 17.76 7.32 -33.62
CA LEU A 406 18.10 6.75 -32.32
C LEU A 406 19.41 7.30 -31.74
N LYS A 407 20.41 7.56 -32.59
CA LYS A 407 21.68 8.14 -32.16
C LYS A 407 21.53 9.58 -31.65
N ILE A 408 20.74 10.42 -32.33
CA ILE A 408 20.46 11.79 -31.89
C ILE A 408 19.61 11.77 -30.62
N MET A 409 18.56 10.94 -30.58
CA MET A 409 17.69 10.80 -29.41
C MET A 409 18.45 10.26 -28.18
N GLY A 410 19.45 9.39 -28.37
CA GLY A 410 20.32 8.89 -27.30
C GLY A 410 21.24 9.95 -26.68
N GLN A 411 21.40 11.12 -27.31
CA GLN A 411 22.16 12.26 -26.79
C GLN A 411 21.27 13.31 -26.09
N SER A 412 19.94 13.13 -26.12
CA SER A 412 18.99 14.01 -25.43
C SER A 412 19.12 13.90 -23.90
N GLN A 413 18.94 15.02 -23.19
CA GLN A 413 18.93 15.02 -21.72
C GLN A 413 17.68 14.35 -21.14
N ASP A 414 16.53 14.51 -21.80
CA ASP A 414 15.23 13.97 -21.36
C ASP A 414 14.99 12.51 -21.78
N GLY A 415 15.91 11.94 -22.56
CA GLY A 415 15.80 10.60 -23.14
C GLY A 415 14.70 10.49 -24.20
N LEU A 416 14.59 9.29 -24.80
CA LEU A 416 13.63 9.01 -25.89
C LEU A 416 12.18 9.31 -25.47
N ARG A 417 11.73 8.82 -24.31
CA ARG A 417 10.36 9.02 -23.83
C ARG A 417 10.04 10.50 -23.62
N GLY A 418 10.85 11.20 -22.84
CA GLY A 418 10.59 12.61 -22.49
C GLY A 418 10.57 13.50 -23.72
N THR A 419 11.51 13.29 -24.64
CA THR A 419 11.57 14.07 -25.89
C THR A 419 10.35 13.81 -26.79
N ILE A 420 9.95 12.55 -27.00
CA ILE A 420 8.76 12.22 -27.81
C ILE A 420 7.47 12.78 -27.19
N GLU A 421 7.30 12.60 -25.88
CA GLU A 421 6.14 13.13 -25.17
C GLU A 421 6.10 14.67 -25.23
N SER A 422 7.26 15.35 -25.22
CA SER A 422 7.35 16.82 -25.39
C SER A 422 6.86 17.32 -26.75
N TRP A 423 6.89 16.45 -27.78
CA TRP A 423 6.33 16.77 -29.10
C TRP A 423 4.80 16.58 -29.14
N GLY A 424 4.19 16.09 -28.05
CA GLY A 424 2.77 15.77 -28.02
C GLY A 424 2.44 14.40 -28.61
N VAL A 425 3.43 13.50 -28.73
CA VAL A 425 3.26 12.15 -29.27
C VAL A 425 3.34 11.13 -28.13
N MET A 426 2.41 10.17 -28.13
CA MET A 426 2.50 9.05 -27.21
C MET A 426 3.61 8.08 -27.63
N TRP A 427 4.59 7.87 -26.75
CA TRP A 427 5.69 6.94 -27.04
C TRP A 427 5.24 5.47 -27.03
N ARG A 428 4.53 5.06 -25.98
CA ARG A 428 4.09 3.67 -25.78
C ARG A 428 2.98 3.60 -24.74
N VAL A 429 2.06 2.66 -24.91
CA VAL A 429 1.07 2.30 -23.87
C VAL A 429 1.72 1.32 -22.89
N ASP A 430 2.36 1.86 -21.86
CA ASP A 430 2.99 1.08 -20.77
C ASP A 430 2.22 1.19 -19.45
N THR A 431 2.69 0.49 -18.41
CA THR A 431 2.07 0.54 -17.09
C THR A 431 2.04 1.95 -16.48
N ALA A 432 2.94 2.85 -16.89
CA ALA A 432 2.96 4.22 -16.41
C ALA A 432 1.81 5.06 -16.99
N ILE A 433 1.39 4.81 -18.23
CA ILE A 433 0.23 5.46 -18.84
C ILE A 433 -1.09 4.89 -18.28
N LEU A 434 -1.14 3.58 -18.00
CA LEU A 434 -2.34 2.94 -17.44
C LEU A 434 -2.56 3.23 -15.95
N ALA A 435 -1.50 3.48 -15.18
CA ALA A 435 -1.57 3.70 -13.74
C ALA A 435 -2.69 4.67 -13.28
N PRO A 436 -2.84 5.89 -13.83
CA PRO A 436 -3.89 6.81 -13.39
C PRO A 436 -5.30 6.26 -13.61
N TYR A 437 -5.57 5.58 -14.73
CA TYR A 437 -6.88 4.97 -15.01
C TYR A 437 -7.20 3.85 -14.03
N VAL A 438 -6.22 3.01 -13.70
CA VAL A 438 -6.40 1.90 -12.74
C VAL A 438 -6.66 2.45 -11.33
N ILE A 439 -5.92 3.48 -10.91
CA ILE A 439 -6.11 4.09 -9.58
C ILE A 439 -7.48 4.79 -9.53
N LYS A 440 -7.85 5.55 -10.57
CA LYS A 440 -9.16 6.22 -10.65
C LYS A 440 -10.31 5.23 -10.58
N LEU A 441 -10.24 4.14 -11.35
CA LEU A 441 -11.27 3.11 -11.35
C LEU A 441 -11.43 2.48 -9.97
N ALA A 442 -10.32 2.12 -9.32
CA ALA A 442 -10.34 1.56 -7.97
C ALA A 442 -10.86 2.57 -6.93
N GLN A 443 -10.56 3.86 -7.08
CA GLN A 443 -11.04 4.93 -6.20
C GLN A 443 -12.55 5.15 -6.33
N VAL A 444 -13.10 5.14 -7.55
CA VAL A 444 -14.52 5.40 -7.82
C VAL A 444 -15.39 4.20 -7.45
N THR A 445 -14.91 2.98 -7.67
CA THR A 445 -15.71 1.75 -7.51
C THR A 445 -15.49 1.03 -6.17
N GLY A 446 -14.37 1.26 -5.49
CA GLY A 446 -14.01 0.50 -4.30
C GLY A 446 -13.75 -0.99 -4.56
N LEU A 447 -13.57 -1.39 -5.83
CA LEU A 447 -13.28 -2.78 -6.19
C LEU A 447 -11.93 -3.23 -5.63
N ASN A 448 -11.83 -4.53 -5.35
CA ASN A 448 -10.57 -5.12 -4.93
C ASN A 448 -9.55 -5.08 -6.07
N ALA A 449 -8.28 -4.99 -5.69
CA ALA A 449 -7.15 -4.95 -6.63
C ALA A 449 -7.19 -6.07 -7.67
N ASP A 450 -7.52 -7.30 -7.23
CA ASP A 450 -7.55 -8.45 -8.11
C ASP A 450 -8.74 -8.42 -9.07
N SER A 451 -9.90 -7.94 -8.59
CA SER A 451 -11.08 -7.74 -9.43
C SER A 451 -10.85 -6.70 -10.52
N VAL A 452 -10.09 -5.62 -10.24
CA VAL A 452 -9.75 -4.61 -11.24
C VAL A 452 -8.81 -5.15 -12.34
N LYS A 453 -7.97 -6.14 -12.03
CA LYS A 453 -7.03 -6.72 -13.02
C LYS A 453 -7.72 -7.59 -14.06
N THR A 454 -8.82 -8.24 -13.67
CA THR A 454 -9.51 -9.27 -14.47
C THR A 454 -10.65 -8.73 -15.32
N LEU A 455 -10.97 -7.43 -15.21
CA LEU A 455 -12.03 -6.79 -15.99
C LEU A 455 -11.76 -6.88 -17.49
N ASP A 456 -12.83 -7.16 -18.23
CA ASP A 456 -12.92 -7.11 -19.69
C ASP A 456 -13.66 -5.84 -20.15
N LEU A 457 -13.58 -5.51 -21.44
CA LEU A 457 -14.24 -4.33 -22.01
C LEU A 457 -15.77 -4.37 -21.85
N ASP A 458 -16.36 -5.56 -21.94
CA ASP A 458 -17.82 -5.77 -21.90
C ASP A 458 -18.38 -5.88 -20.47
N ASP A 459 -17.53 -5.79 -19.45
CA ASP A 459 -17.94 -5.95 -18.05
C ASP A 459 -18.72 -4.74 -17.50
N PHE A 460 -18.61 -3.57 -18.15
CA PHE A 460 -19.41 -2.41 -17.81
C PHE A 460 -20.74 -2.39 -18.55
N VAL A 461 -21.83 -2.55 -17.80
CA VAL A 461 -23.20 -2.54 -18.33
C VAL A 461 -23.88 -1.24 -17.92
N LYS A 462 -24.19 -0.37 -18.89
CA LYS A 462 -24.84 0.94 -18.66
C LYS A 462 -26.22 0.82 -18.00
N SER A 463 -26.95 -0.25 -18.28
CA SER A 463 -28.24 -0.55 -17.67
C SER A 463 -28.49 -2.05 -17.65
N HIS A 464 -28.51 -2.66 -16.47
CA HIS A 464 -28.74 -4.08 -16.31
C HIS A 464 -30.20 -4.45 -16.66
N PRO A 465 -30.46 -5.49 -17.49
CA PRO A 465 -31.80 -5.81 -17.99
C PRO A 465 -32.87 -6.02 -16.92
N ALA A 466 -32.49 -6.58 -15.76
CA ALA A 466 -33.44 -6.89 -14.69
C ALA A 466 -33.70 -5.73 -13.71
N THR A 467 -32.81 -4.75 -13.60
CA THR A 467 -32.88 -3.72 -12.55
C THR A 467 -32.84 -2.29 -13.08
N GLY A 468 -32.51 -2.10 -14.37
CA GLY A 468 -32.37 -0.79 -15.00
C GLY A 468 -31.19 0.04 -14.48
N ARG A 469 -30.32 -0.55 -13.66
CA ARG A 469 -29.20 0.15 -13.01
C ARG A 469 -27.86 -0.15 -13.68
N PRO A 470 -26.93 0.81 -13.73
CA PRO A 470 -25.58 0.56 -14.21
C PRO A 470 -24.82 -0.35 -13.24
N CYS A 471 -24.03 -1.28 -13.78
CA CYS A 471 -23.25 -2.20 -12.97
C CYS A 471 -21.94 -2.62 -13.64
N LEU A 472 -20.99 -3.06 -12.80
CA LEU A 472 -19.79 -3.78 -13.23
C LEU A 472 -19.95 -5.26 -12.90
N ARG A 473 -19.69 -6.10 -13.90
CA ARG A 473 -19.57 -7.56 -13.75
C ARG A 473 -18.10 -7.88 -13.50
N TYR A 474 -17.79 -8.70 -12.52
CA TYR A 474 -16.41 -9.12 -12.30
C TYR A 474 -16.33 -10.50 -11.63
N TRP A 475 -15.14 -11.09 -11.74
CA TRP A 475 -14.85 -12.42 -11.21
C TRP A 475 -14.00 -12.34 -9.94
N LYS A 476 -14.27 -13.22 -8.98
CA LYS A 476 -13.53 -13.31 -7.72
C LYS A 476 -13.27 -14.76 -7.35
N GLU A 477 -12.00 -15.16 -7.32
CA GLU A 477 -11.62 -16.48 -6.80
C GLU A 477 -11.92 -16.56 -5.30
N ARG A 478 -12.65 -17.59 -4.86
CA ARG A 478 -12.88 -17.89 -3.45
C ARG A 478 -11.72 -18.72 -2.92
N SER A 479 -11.27 -18.40 -1.71
CA SER A 479 -10.09 -18.97 -1.02
C SER A 479 -10.20 -20.46 -0.65
N THR A 480 -11.18 -21.19 -1.17
CA THR A 480 -11.35 -22.65 -0.98
C THR A 480 -10.71 -23.49 -2.08
N GLY A 481 -10.12 -22.89 -3.12
CA GLY A 481 -9.33 -23.61 -4.12
C GLY A 481 -10.13 -24.53 -5.07
N GLU A 482 -11.44 -24.59 -4.93
CA GLU A 482 -12.31 -25.24 -5.92
C GLU A 482 -12.50 -24.32 -7.12
N LYS A 483 -11.86 -24.69 -8.24
CA LYS A 483 -12.19 -24.13 -9.55
C LYS A 483 -13.59 -24.62 -9.94
N LEU A 484 -14.61 -23.77 -9.76
CA LEU A 484 -15.94 -24.04 -10.31
C LEU A 484 -15.94 -23.78 -11.82
N TYR A 485 -16.54 -24.72 -12.56
CA TYR A 485 -16.70 -24.72 -14.01
C TYR A 485 -17.60 -23.59 -14.54
N HIS A 486 -17.33 -23.17 -15.78
CA HIS A 486 -17.98 -22.10 -16.55
C HIS A 486 -19.50 -22.25 -16.71
N LEU A 487 -20.25 -21.38 -16.02
CA LEU A 487 -21.60 -20.95 -16.41
C LEU A 487 -21.68 -19.42 -16.19
N ASP A 488 -21.41 -18.66 -17.27
CA ASP A 488 -21.03 -17.23 -17.25
C ASP A 488 -22.10 -16.21 -16.83
N LEU A 489 -23.37 -16.61 -16.68
CA LEU A 489 -24.45 -15.70 -16.27
C LEU A 489 -24.86 -15.81 -14.80
N PHE A 490 -24.57 -16.92 -14.11
CA PHE A 490 -25.04 -17.14 -12.73
C PHE A 490 -23.98 -16.89 -11.65
N HIS A 491 -22.72 -16.62 -12.04
CA HIS A 491 -21.59 -16.55 -11.10
C HIS A 491 -20.77 -15.25 -11.13
N ALA A 492 -21.09 -14.30 -12.02
CA ALA A 492 -20.48 -12.98 -11.98
C ALA A 492 -20.99 -12.21 -10.75
N GLU A 493 -20.07 -11.70 -9.91
CA GLU A 493 -20.45 -10.75 -8.87
C GLU A 493 -20.82 -9.42 -9.55
N ILE A 494 -21.95 -8.83 -9.15
CA ILE A 494 -22.45 -7.56 -9.70
C ILE A 494 -22.24 -6.47 -8.66
N THR A 495 -21.43 -5.46 -8.99
CA THR A 495 -21.38 -4.21 -8.22
C THR A 495 -22.30 -3.18 -8.85
N TRP A 496 -23.30 -2.74 -8.10
CA TRP A 496 -24.19 -1.66 -8.51
C TRP A 496 -23.50 -0.31 -8.37
N LEU A 497 -23.62 0.53 -9.40
CA LEU A 497 -23.05 1.87 -9.43
C LEU A 497 -24.14 2.92 -9.26
N THR A 498 -23.81 4.02 -8.59
CA THR A 498 -24.62 5.25 -8.65
C THR A 498 -24.52 5.88 -10.04
N THR A 499 -25.45 6.77 -10.39
CA THR A 499 -25.45 7.47 -11.69
C THR A 499 -24.15 8.26 -11.92
N SER A 500 -23.61 8.89 -10.89
CA SER A 500 -22.34 9.61 -10.96
C SER A 500 -21.15 8.67 -11.17
N GLN A 501 -21.07 7.57 -10.41
CA GLN A 501 -20.04 6.55 -10.58
C GLN A 501 -20.11 5.92 -11.98
N ALA A 502 -21.30 5.62 -12.48
CA ALA A 502 -21.47 5.05 -13.81
C ALA A 502 -20.97 5.95 -14.93
N SER A 503 -21.22 7.27 -14.82
CA SER A 503 -20.66 8.26 -15.75
C SER A 503 -19.14 8.27 -15.72
N GLU A 504 -18.52 8.26 -14.53
CA GLU A 504 -17.06 8.26 -14.41
C GLU A 504 -16.43 6.94 -14.88
N VAL A 505 -17.04 5.80 -14.55
CA VAL A 505 -16.60 4.48 -15.03
C VAL A 505 -16.70 4.40 -16.55
N ALA A 506 -17.79 4.88 -17.16
CA ALA A 506 -17.94 4.93 -18.61
C ALA A 506 -16.81 5.71 -19.28
N LYS A 507 -16.49 6.91 -18.76
CA LYS A 507 -15.36 7.73 -19.27
C LYS A 507 -14.03 6.98 -19.21
N ILE A 508 -13.78 6.26 -18.11
CA ILE A 508 -12.54 5.48 -17.94
C ILE A 508 -12.48 4.34 -18.96
N PHE A 509 -13.57 3.59 -19.14
CA PHE A 509 -13.63 2.50 -20.12
C PHE A 509 -13.42 3.03 -21.54
N ASP A 510 -14.15 4.07 -21.95
CA ASP A 510 -14.04 4.70 -23.27
C ASP A 510 -12.63 5.28 -23.51
N ALA A 511 -11.97 5.82 -22.47
CA ALA A 511 -10.60 6.32 -22.58
C ALA A 511 -9.57 5.19 -22.71
N VAL A 512 -9.69 4.13 -21.90
CA VAL A 512 -8.77 2.98 -21.95
C VAL A 512 -8.93 2.22 -23.26
N GLU A 513 -10.14 2.04 -23.77
CA GLU A 513 -10.40 1.41 -25.06
C GLU A 513 -9.70 2.19 -26.19
N ARG A 514 -9.92 3.50 -26.28
CA ARG A 514 -9.25 4.37 -27.25
C ARG A 514 -7.73 4.35 -27.11
N LEU A 515 -7.24 4.42 -25.89
CA LEU A 515 -5.80 4.40 -25.58
C LEU A 515 -5.13 3.12 -26.06
N THR A 516 -5.82 1.99 -25.91
CA THR A 516 -5.28 0.66 -26.20
C THR A 516 -5.62 0.15 -27.60
N ALA A 517 -6.46 0.85 -28.37
CA ALA A 517 -6.94 0.42 -29.69
C ALA A 517 -5.83 -0.11 -30.61
N GLY A 518 -4.74 0.66 -30.78
CA GLY A 518 -3.64 0.29 -31.67
C GLY A 518 -2.87 -0.97 -31.24
N ILE A 519 -2.72 -1.20 -29.93
CA ILE A 519 -2.07 -2.43 -29.43
C ILE A 519 -3.06 -3.60 -29.37
N ARG A 520 -4.36 -3.33 -29.22
CA ARG A 520 -5.42 -4.35 -29.14
C ARG A 520 -5.61 -5.09 -30.46
N GLU A 521 -5.35 -4.43 -31.59
CA GLU A 521 -5.32 -5.06 -32.92
C GLU A 521 -4.20 -6.11 -33.04
N GLN A 522 -3.09 -5.91 -32.33
CA GLN A 522 -1.91 -6.77 -32.37
C GLN A 522 -1.88 -7.81 -31.23
N ALA A 523 -2.78 -7.71 -30.26
CA ALA A 523 -2.86 -8.59 -29.11
C ALA A 523 -3.40 -9.99 -29.47
N GLU A 524 -2.96 -11.01 -28.72
CA GLU A 524 -3.49 -12.36 -28.83
C GLU A 524 -5.00 -12.42 -28.50
N PRO A 525 -5.77 -13.36 -29.08
CA PRO A 525 -7.22 -13.45 -28.88
C PRO A 525 -7.66 -13.52 -27.41
N GLU A 526 -6.87 -14.15 -26.55
CA GLU A 526 -7.16 -14.28 -25.11
C GLU A 526 -6.94 -12.96 -24.33
N ILE A 527 -6.05 -12.09 -24.80
CA ILE A 527 -5.70 -10.81 -24.16
C ILE A 527 -6.57 -9.68 -24.70
N ARG A 528 -6.99 -9.77 -25.97
CA ARG A 528 -7.82 -8.77 -26.65
C ARG A 528 -9.08 -8.32 -25.89
N PRO A 529 -9.85 -9.16 -25.18
CA PRO A 529 -11.05 -8.70 -24.46
C PRO A 529 -10.74 -7.95 -23.15
N LYS A 530 -9.51 -8.08 -22.61
CA LYS A 530 -9.13 -7.51 -21.31
C LYS A 530 -9.15 -5.99 -21.32
N LEU A 531 -9.71 -5.35 -20.29
CA LEU A 531 -9.77 -3.90 -20.18
C LEU A 531 -8.37 -3.29 -20.19
N PHE A 532 -7.50 -3.74 -19.29
CA PHE A 532 -6.15 -3.20 -19.12
C PHE A 532 -5.08 -4.07 -19.81
N ILE A 533 -4.65 -3.61 -20.98
CA ILE A 533 -3.54 -4.20 -21.75
C ILE A 533 -2.41 -3.18 -21.94
N PHE A 534 -1.16 -3.64 -21.88
CA PHE A 534 0.02 -2.79 -21.98
C PHE A 534 1.17 -3.49 -22.71
N GLN A 535 2.10 -2.71 -23.22
CA GLN A 535 3.33 -3.20 -23.83
C GLN A 535 4.46 -3.26 -22.79
N GLY A 536 5.13 -4.42 -22.71
CA GLY A 536 6.24 -4.65 -21.80
C GLY A 536 7.44 -3.74 -22.09
N THR A 537 8.09 -3.27 -21.03
CA THR A 537 9.27 -2.38 -21.09
C THR A 537 10.54 -3.03 -20.54
N GLY A 538 10.45 -4.26 -20.01
CA GLY A 538 11.59 -5.00 -19.45
C GLY A 538 12.35 -5.81 -20.50
N GLY A 539 13.65 -6.04 -20.28
CA GLY A 539 14.53 -6.65 -21.29
C GLY A 539 14.17 -8.08 -21.76
N LEU A 540 13.47 -8.87 -20.94
CA LEU A 540 13.04 -10.25 -21.29
C LEU A 540 11.64 -10.31 -21.93
N GLY A 541 10.98 -9.18 -22.17
CA GLY A 541 9.62 -9.12 -22.73
C GLY A 541 9.29 -7.71 -23.23
N TYR A 542 10.26 -7.09 -23.92
CA TYR A 542 10.12 -5.74 -24.44
C TYR A 542 9.23 -5.76 -25.68
N GLY A 543 8.19 -4.93 -25.71
CA GLY A 543 7.25 -4.85 -26.84
C GLY A 543 6.12 -5.89 -26.82
N GLU A 544 6.26 -6.95 -26.03
CA GLU A 544 5.22 -7.97 -25.84
C GLU A 544 3.97 -7.36 -25.17
N ILE A 545 2.79 -7.67 -25.69
CA ILE A 545 1.52 -7.17 -25.17
C ILE A 545 1.03 -8.10 -24.05
N LYS A 546 0.75 -7.52 -22.88
CA LYS A 546 0.32 -8.25 -21.67
C LYS A 546 -0.93 -7.63 -21.08
N SER A 547 -1.71 -8.43 -20.37
CA SER A 547 -2.79 -7.92 -19.52
C SER A 547 -2.30 -7.74 -18.08
N LEU A 548 -3.01 -6.93 -17.29
CA LEU A 548 -2.75 -6.84 -15.85
C LEU A 548 -3.02 -8.17 -15.11
N GLU A 549 -3.89 -9.02 -15.67
CA GLU A 549 -4.20 -10.35 -15.17
C GLU A 549 -3.03 -11.34 -15.36
N SER A 550 -2.43 -11.38 -16.56
CA SER A 550 -1.30 -12.29 -16.85
C SER A 550 0.03 -11.81 -16.26
N ALA A 551 0.08 -10.58 -15.76
CA ALA A 551 1.25 -10.01 -15.11
C ALA A 551 1.48 -10.57 -13.69
N LYS A 552 2.73 -10.52 -13.22
CA LYS A 552 3.11 -10.98 -11.87
C LYS A 552 2.23 -10.34 -10.79
N SER A 553 1.88 -11.08 -9.74
CA SER A 553 0.98 -10.65 -8.66
C SER A 553 1.29 -9.27 -8.06
N ALA A 554 2.58 -8.88 -8.00
CA ALA A 554 3.05 -7.60 -7.49
C ALA A 554 2.97 -6.41 -8.49
N ILE A 555 2.45 -6.60 -9.69
CA ILE A 555 2.47 -5.59 -10.77
C ILE A 555 1.78 -4.28 -10.36
N LEU A 556 0.61 -4.34 -9.72
CA LEU A 556 -0.12 -3.15 -9.29
C LEU A 556 0.66 -2.35 -8.25
N ASN A 557 1.24 -3.01 -7.26
CA ASN A 557 2.02 -2.35 -6.22
C ASN A 557 3.27 -1.67 -6.83
N ASN A 558 3.94 -2.34 -7.78
CA ASN A 558 5.09 -1.77 -8.48
C ASN A 558 4.66 -0.58 -9.36
N MET A 559 3.54 -0.71 -10.07
CA MET A 559 2.96 0.34 -10.90
C MET A 559 2.60 1.58 -10.08
N PHE A 560 1.93 1.41 -8.94
CA PHE A 560 1.57 2.50 -8.04
C PHE A 560 2.81 3.12 -7.38
N ALA A 561 3.78 2.32 -6.94
CA ALA A 561 5.03 2.83 -6.39
C ALA A 561 5.82 3.65 -7.43
N ALA A 562 5.90 3.17 -8.68
CA ALA A 562 6.51 3.89 -9.78
C ALA A 562 5.78 5.21 -10.06
N TYR A 563 4.44 5.18 -10.09
CA TYR A 563 3.59 6.36 -10.27
C TYR A 563 3.83 7.42 -9.20
N VAL A 564 3.84 7.03 -7.92
CA VAL A 564 4.19 7.93 -6.80
C VAL A 564 5.58 8.53 -6.97
N THR A 565 6.58 7.73 -7.38
CA THR A 565 7.94 8.25 -7.62
C THR A 565 7.91 9.34 -8.69
N ARG A 566 7.25 9.05 -9.82
CA ARG A 566 7.25 9.91 -11.00
C ARG A 566 6.58 11.25 -10.72
N ARG A 567 5.53 11.25 -9.90
CA ARG A 567 4.76 12.45 -9.57
C ARG A 567 5.18 13.14 -8.27
N GLY A 568 6.16 12.59 -7.54
CA GLY A 568 6.63 13.19 -6.29
C GLY A 568 5.52 13.31 -5.23
N LEU A 569 4.62 12.33 -5.18
CA LEU A 569 3.47 12.36 -4.29
C LEU A 569 3.93 12.23 -2.82
N LEU A 570 3.59 13.23 -2.01
CA LEU A 570 3.87 13.28 -0.58
C LEU A 570 2.61 13.03 0.25
N ASP A 571 2.77 12.50 1.46
CA ASP A 571 1.74 12.37 2.47
C ASP A 571 1.56 13.67 3.27
N ASP A 572 0.73 13.63 4.31
CA ASP A 572 0.49 14.79 5.18
C ASP A 572 1.69 15.15 6.08
N GLN A 573 2.66 14.24 6.23
CA GLN A 573 3.88 14.46 7.01
C GLN A 573 5.05 14.95 6.15
N GLY A 574 4.84 15.13 4.85
CA GLY A 574 5.89 15.52 3.90
C GLY A 574 6.77 14.36 3.47
N GLU A 575 6.45 13.14 3.89
CA GLU A 575 7.13 11.91 3.46
C GLU A 575 6.48 11.37 2.18
N ARG A 576 7.14 10.41 1.54
CA ARG A 576 6.65 9.87 0.28
C ARG A 576 5.38 9.02 0.47
N LEU A 577 4.31 9.41 -0.21
CA LEU A 577 2.99 8.77 -0.09
C LEU A 577 3.01 7.32 -0.62
N SER A 578 2.56 6.37 0.19
CA SER A 578 2.39 4.98 -0.25
C SER A 578 0.98 4.73 -0.79
N ILE A 579 0.83 4.77 -2.11
CA ILE A 579 -0.39 4.33 -2.80
C ILE A 579 -0.38 2.79 -2.91
N THR A 580 -1.34 2.13 -2.26
CA THR A 580 -1.53 0.68 -2.39
C THR A 580 -2.98 0.37 -2.75
N SER A 581 -3.18 -0.66 -3.57
CA SER A 581 -4.51 -1.08 -3.99
C SER A 581 -5.40 -1.49 -2.81
N ALA A 582 -4.78 -2.03 -1.75
CA ALA A 582 -5.48 -2.40 -0.53
C ALA A 582 -6.07 -1.20 0.24
N ARG A 583 -5.46 -0.01 0.15
CA ARG A 583 -5.90 1.21 0.86
C ARG A 583 -6.99 2.00 0.15
N LEU A 584 -7.10 1.85 -1.17
CA LEU A 584 -8.08 2.59 -1.97
C LEU A 584 -9.52 2.26 -1.55
N ARG A 585 -9.84 0.99 -1.34
CA ARG A 585 -11.17 0.54 -0.89
C ARG A 585 -11.54 1.06 0.51
N PRO A 586 -10.71 0.94 1.56
CA PRO A 586 -10.90 1.61 2.84
C PRO A 586 -11.13 3.12 2.72
N SER A 587 -10.37 3.78 1.86
CA SER A 587 -10.45 5.24 1.66
C SER A 587 -11.76 5.66 1.03
N PHE A 588 -12.23 4.88 0.05
CA PHE A 588 -13.54 5.04 -0.56
C PHE A 588 -14.67 4.85 0.47
N VAL A 589 -14.58 3.82 1.32
CA VAL A 589 -15.58 3.60 2.39
C VAL A 589 -15.57 4.73 3.42
N SER A 590 -14.39 5.25 3.78
CA SER A 590 -14.27 6.42 4.65
C SER A 590 -14.99 7.64 4.06
N GLU A 591 -14.90 7.83 2.74
CA GLU A 591 -15.60 8.91 2.04
C GLU A 591 -17.12 8.77 2.13
N LEU A 592 -17.65 7.57 1.92
CA LEU A 592 -19.08 7.30 2.02
C LEU A 592 -19.62 7.58 3.44
N ILE A 593 -18.84 7.22 4.48
CA ILE A 593 -19.20 7.47 5.88
C ILE A 593 -19.15 8.97 6.23
N GLU A 594 -18.19 9.70 5.65
CA GLU A 594 -18.10 11.15 5.76
C GLU A 594 -19.29 11.85 5.08
N GLN A 595 -19.77 11.30 3.96
CA GLN A 595 -20.96 11.78 3.23
C GLN A 595 -22.29 11.35 3.88
N GLY A 596 -22.26 10.55 4.94
CA GLY A 596 -23.46 10.12 5.67
C GLY A 596 -24.24 8.98 5.00
N VAL A 597 -23.62 8.24 4.08
CA VAL A 597 -24.21 7.09 3.39
C VAL A 597 -24.51 5.97 4.39
N SER A 598 -25.66 5.31 4.25
CA SER A 598 -26.10 4.28 5.19
C SER A 598 -25.24 3.00 5.09
N ILE A 599 -25.15 2.24 6.19
CA ILE A 599 -24.37 0.99 6.23
C ILE A 599 -24.86 -0.04 5.18
N ARG A 600 -26.16 -0.05 4.88
CA ARG A 600 -26.72 -0.94 3.84
C ARG A 600 -26.37 -0.51 2.43
N GLU A 601 -26.30 0.79 2.16
CA GLU A 601 -25.79 1.28 0.88
C GLU A 601 -24.30 0.97 0.74
N ILE A 602 -23.52 1.13 1.81
CA ILE A 602 -22.11 0.70 1.84
C ILE A 602 -21.99 -0.81 1.57
N GLN A 603 -22.83 -1.64 2.20
CA GLN A 603 -22.87 -3.09 1.95
C GLN A 603 -23.12 -3.40 0.46
N LEU A 604 -24.09 -2.71 -0.15
CA LEU A 604 -24.48 -2.90 -1.54
C LEU A 604 -23.38 -2.46 -2.51
N ILE A 605 -22.74 -1.33 -2.24
CA ILE A 605 -21.61 -0.82 -3.03
C ILE A 605 -20.38 -1.75 -2.89
N LEU A 606 -20.14 -2.30 -1.70
CA LEU A 606 -19.03 -3.22 -1.45
C LEU A 606 -19.27 -4.66 -1.94
N GLY A 607 -20.50 -4.99 -2.35
CA GLY A 607 -20.90 -6.33 -2.77
C GLY A 607 -20.87 -7.37 -1.64
N HIS A 608 -21.05 -6.93 -0.39
CA HIS A 608 -21.02 -7.84 0.76
C HIS A 608 -22.38 -8.56 0.90
N ALA A 609 -22.37 -9.89 0.87
CA ALA A 609 -23.59 -10.70 0.98
C ALA A 609 -24.32 -10.50 2.32
N GLN A 610 -23.59 -10.33 3.42
CA GLN A 610 -24.15 -10.15 4.76
C GLN A 610 -23.74 -8.81 5.36
N ILE A 611 -24.65 -8.21 6.12
CA ILE A 611 -24.40 -6.95 6.83
C ILE A 611 -23.34 -7.12 7.92
N THR A 612 -23.26 -8.30 8.54
CA THR A 612 -22.22 -8.66 9.53
C THR A 612 -20.82 -8.54 8.95
N THR A 613 -20.63 -8.91 7.67
CA THR A 613 -19.37 -8.73 6.95
C THR A 613 -19.03 -7.26 6.77
N THR A 614 -20.03 -6.42 6.52
CA THR A 614 -19.84 -4.97 6.39
C THR A 614 -19.51 -4.32 7.72
N ILE A 615 -20.21 -4.69 8.79
CA ILE A 615 -19.95 -4.18 10.15
C ILE A 615 -18.56 -4.62 10.61
N GLY A 616 -18.20 -5.90 10.50
CA GLY A 616 -16.88 -6.40 10.85
C GLY A 616 -15.76 -5.78 10.00
N TYR A 617 -16.02 -5.51 8.72
CA TYR A 617 -15.10 -4.76 7.88
C TYR A 617 -14.92 -3.33 8.37
N LEU A 618 -16.00 -2.60 8.66
CA LEU A 618 -15.96 -1.24 9.20
C LEU A 618 -15.24 -1.17 10.55
N ASP A 619 -15.45 -2.15 11.43
CA ASP A 619 -14.76 -2.25 12.71
C ASP A 619 -13.25 -2.51 12.52
N SER A 620 -12.88 -3.25 11.47
CA SER A 620 -11.47 -3.50 11.14
C SER A 620 -10.76 -2.28 10.53
N LEU A 621 -11.52 -1.34 9.96
CA LEU A 621 -10.95 -0.12 9.42
C LEU A 621 -10.51 0.76 10.59
N ASP A 622 -9.29 1.26 10.53
CA ASP A 622 -8.69 2.09 11.59
C ASP A 622 -9.29 3.51 11.57
N PHE A 623 -10.60 3.61 11.84
CA PHE A 623 -11.35 4.86 11.95
C PHE A 623 -11.02 5.60 13.26
N ASN A 624 -9.89 5.32 13.92
CA ASN A 624 -9.54 5.81 15.25
C ASN A 624 -9.68 7.32 15.44
N HIS A 625 -9.69 8.12 14.37
CA HIS A 625 -9.99 9.56 14.45
C HIS A 625 -11.47 9.91 14.18
N ILE A 626 -12.12 9.29 13.19
CA ILE A 626 -13.50 9.62 12.79
C ILE A 626 -14.52 8.98 13.75
N ALA A 627 -14.30 7.72 14.14
CA ALA A 627 -15.13 7.02 15.10
C ALA A 627 -15.04 7.70 16.47
N ARG A 628 -13.82 8.04 16.95
CA ARG A 628 -13.66 8.77 18.21
C ARG A 628 -14.23 10.18 18.14
N ARG A 629 -14.12 10.90 17.02
CA ARG A 629 -14.70 12.25 16.90
C ARG A 629 -16.22 12.22 16.82
N LYS A 630 -16.82 11.26 16.10
CA LYS A 630 -18.28 11.08 16.07
C LYS A 630 -18.81 10.57 17.42
N LEU A 631 -18.06 9.69 18.09
CA LEU A 631 -18.36 9.20 19.43
C LEU A 631 -18.22 10.32 20.47
N ASP A 632 -17.18 11.15 20.41
CA ASP A 632 -16.99 12.31 21.30
C ASP A 632 -18.09 13.37 21.08
N VAL A 633 -18.51 13.60 19.83
CA VAL A 633 -19.63 14.50 19.54
C VAL A 633 -20.92 13.93 20.11
N ALA A 634 -21.24 12.66 19.81
CA ALA A 634 -22.43 12.01 20.36
C ALA A 634 -22.41 11.89 21.90
N LEU A 635 -21.24 11.66 22.49
CA LEU A 635 -21.06 11.64 23.94
C LEU A 635 -21.16 13.03 24.55
N LYS A 636 -20.65 14.08 23.88
CA LYS A 636 -20.82 15.47 24.34
C LYS A 636 -22.27 15.93 24.21
N ASP A 637 -22.98 15.51 23.18
CA ASP A 637 -24.40 15.78 23.01
C ASP A 637 -25.20 15.04 24.09
N LEU A 638 -24.95 13.74 24.32
CA LEU A 638 -25.56 12.96 25.41
C LEU A 638 -25.21 13.49 26.81
N HIS A 639 -23.98 13.95 27.03
CA HIS A 639 -23.58 14.56 28.30
C HIS A 639 -24.14 15.98 28.45
N GLY A 640 -24.32 16.74 27.37
CA GLY A 640 -25.00 18.03 27.38
C GLY A 640 -26.47 17.87 27.79
N ASP A 641 -27.16 16.89 27.19
CA ASP A 641 -28.55 16.55 27.50
C ASP A 641 -28.70 15.95 28.92
N ALA A 642 -27.68 15.23 29.42
CA ALA A 642 -27.70 14.67 30.77
C ALA A 642 -27.22 15.64 31.87
N MET A 643 -26.58 16.75 31.51
CA MET A 643 -26.08 17.79 32.43
C MET A 643 -26.97 19.03 32.50
N GLU A 644 -28.13 19.06 31.83
CA GLU A 644 -29.19 19.98 32.24
C GLU A 644 -29.63 19.60 33.66
N GLU A 645 -29.16 20.38 34.63
CA GLU A 645 -29.58 20.26 36.03
C GLU A 645 -31.09 20.19 36.08
N LYS A 646 -31.62 19.15 36.73
CA LYS A 646 -33.06 18.97 36.93
C LYS A 646 -33.64 20.25 37.53
N LEU A 647 -34.30 21.03 36.68
CA LEU A 647 -35.01 22.25 37.06
C LEU A 647 -36.00 21.92 38.16
N THR A 648 -36.08 22.79 39.17
CA THR A 648 -37.01 22.62 40.27
C THR A 648 -38.46 22.82 39.80
N GLU A 649 -39.43 22.23 40.51
CA GLU A 649 -40.87 22.31 40.16
C GLU A 649 -41.36 23.76 39.97
N ALA A 650 -40.78 24.71 40.72
CA ALA A 650 -41.06 26.13 40.60
C ALA A 650 -40.51 26.75 39.30
N GLU A 651 -39.38 26.27 38.80
CA GLU A 651 -38.76 26.70 37.53
C GLU A 651 -39.45 26.06 36.32
N LEU A 652 -39.97 24.83 36.46
CA LEU A 652 -40.86 24.18 35.50
C LEU A 652 -42.20 24.94 35.34
N GLU A 653 -42.77 25.46 36.44
CA GLU A 653 -43.99 26.28 36.41
C GLU A 653 -43.75 27.64 35.72
N GLU A 654 -42.57 28.24 35.95
CA GLU A 654 -42.10 29.49 35.32
C GLU A 654 -41.82 29.29 33.83
N GLN A 655 -41.22 28.17 33.43
CA GLN A 655 -41.02 27.80 32.02
C GLN A 655 -42.35 27.46 31.35
N ARG A 656 -43.28 26.74 31.98
CA ARG A 656 -44.64 26.52 31.45
C ARG A 656 -45.41 27.84 31.24
N ARG A 657 -45.13 28.87 32.04
CA ARG A 657 -45.66 30.23 31.85
C ARG A 657 -44.95 31.01 30.74
N LYS A 658 -43.66 30.79 30.50
CA LYS A 658 -42.87 31.41 29.41
C LYS A 658 -43.07 30.71 28.06
N VAL A 659 -43.40 29.42 28.06
CA VAL A 659 -43.87 28.64 26.91
C VAL A 659 -45.39 28.80 26.77
N ARG A 660 -45.88 30.03 26.77
CA ARG A 660 -47.03 30.31 25.92
C ARG A 660 -46.45 30.53 24.53
N PRO A 661 -46.78 29.71 23.53
CA PRO A 661 -46.43 30.03 22.16
C PRO A 661 -46.99 31.43 21.90
N GLN A 662 -46.13 32.39 21.56
CA GLN A 662 -46.65 33.54 20.84
C GLN A 662 -47.30 32.98 19.58
N PRO A 663 -48.58 33.28 19.31
CA PRO A 663 -49.25 32.77 18.12
C PRO A 663 -48.62 33.44 16.90
N LYS A 664 -47.55 32.84 16.37
CA LYS A 664 -47.11 33.09 15.01
C LYS A 664 -47.78 32.05 14.14
N ASN A 665 -48.78 32.57 13.43
CA ASN A 665 -49.68 31.93 12.48
C ASN A 665 -50.92 31.29 13.12
N GLU A 666 -52.06 31.93 12.86
CA GLU A 666 -53.39 31.36 12.99
C GLU A 666 -53.46 30.03 12.22
N GLY A 667 -53.34 28.92 12.95
CA GLY A 667 -54.40 27.92 13.03
C GLY A 667 -54.71 27.08 11.79
N VAL A 668 -53.72 26.52 11.09
CA VAL A 668 -53.97 25.37 10.20
C VAL A 668 -53.10 24.19 10.65
N ILE A 669 -53.70 23.30 11.44
CA ILE A 669 -53.12 21.99 11.72
C ILE A 669 -53.36 21.13 10.48
N PHE A 670 -52.28 20.72 9.83
CA PHE A 670 -52.37 19.88 8.63
C PHE A 670 -52.58 18.43 9.05
N LYS A 671 -53.77 17.89 8.78
CA LYS A 671 -54.04 16.46 8.94
C LYS A 671 -53.28 15.68 7.87
N THR A 672 -52.32 14.87 8.29
CA THR A 672 -51.62 13.91 7.41
C THR A 672 -52.22 12.51 7.59
N PRO A 673 -51.93 11.54 6.70
CA PRO A 673 -52.46 10.18 6.81
C PRO A 673 -52.10 9.41 8.10
N LEU A 674 -51.12 9.89 8.88
CA LEU A 674 -50.59 9.18 10.05
C LEU A 674 -50.64 9.98 11.35
N ALA A 675 -50.65 11.31 11.27
CA ALA A 675 -50.68 12.21 12.43
C ALA A 675 -51.08 13.64 12.03
N SER A 676 -51.33 14.50 13.00
CA SER A 676 -51.45 15.95 12.74
C SER A 676 -50.05 16.58 12.68
N CYS A 677 -49.85 17.57 11.80
CA CYS A 677 -48.57 18.25 11.62
C CYS A 677 -48.67 19.74 11.94
N ALA A 678 -47.74 20.24 12.75
CA ALA A 678 -47.63 21.65 13.11
C ALA A 678 -47.24 22.53 11.91
N ASN A 679 -46.34 22.05 11.03
CA ASN A 679 -45.95 22.76 9.81
C ASN A 679 -45.37 21.80 8.75
N VAL A 680 -46.12 21.56 7.67
CA VAL A 680 -45.69 20.68 6.57
C VAL A 680 -44.64 21.34 5.65
N PHE A 681 -44.50 22.66 5.68
CA PHE A 681 -43.58 23.42 4.82
C PHE A 681 -42.21 23.67 5.47
N ASP A 682 -42.05 23.33 6.75
CA ASP A 682 -40.80 23.50 7.49
C ASP A 682 -40.42 22.22 8.25
N PRO A 683 -40.01 21.14 7.54
CA PRO A 683 -39.68 19.88 8.20
C PRO A 683 -38.34 19.96 8.95
N PRO A 684 -38.04 19.03 9.87
CA PRO A 684 -36.79 19.03 10.63
C PRO A 684 -35.53 18.93 9.76
N ASP A 685 -34.39 19.33 10.33
CA ASP A 685 -33.11 19.42 9.60
C ASP A 685 -32.65 18.11 8.97
N PHE A 686 -33.01 16.96 9.55
CA PHE A 686 -32.71 15.66 8.95
C PHE A 686 -33.46 15.45 7.63
N VAL A 687 -34.71 15.94 7.51
CA VAL A 687 -35.51 15.88 6.27
C VAL A 687 -34.95 16.87 5.24
N LYS A 688 -34.56 18.07 5.67
CA LYS A 688 -33.95 19.09 4.79
C LYS A 688 -32.64 18.63 4.14
N LYS A 689 -31.95 17.66 4.75
CA LYS A 689 -30.70 17.06 4.26
C LYS A 689 -30.92 15.91 3.26
N LEU A 690 -32.15 15.43 3.09
CA LEU A 690 -32.46 14.37 2.12
C LEU A 690 -32.45 14.90 0.68
N SER A 691 -31.98 14.09 -0.26
CA SER A 691 -31.92 14.44 -1.68
C SER A 691 -33.29 14.68 -2.32
N SER A 692 -34.36 14.18 -1.68
CA SER A 692 -35.76 14.37 -2.09
C SER A 692 -36.38 15.68 -1.60
N TYR A 693 -35.71 16.43 -0.71
CA TYR A 693 -36.23 17.69 -0.20
C TYR A 693 -36.06 18.83 -1.20
N VAL A 694 -37.17 19.50 -1.51
CA VAL A 694 -37.20 20.71 -2.34
C VAL A 694 -37.73 21.85 -1.48
N PRO A 695 -36.93 22.92 -1.26
CA PRO A 695 -37.38 24.07 -0.46
C PRO A 695 -38.71 24.64 -0.96
N GLY A 696 -39.66 24.81 -0.04
CA GLY A 696 -40.99 25.37 -0.34
C GLY A 696 -42.07 24.35 -0.76
N ARG A 697 -41.73 23.05 -0.90
CA ARG A 697 -42.74 21.98 -1.07
C ARG A 697 -43.16 21.37 0.27
N PRO A 698 -44.43 20.94 0.43
CA PRO A 698 -44.87 20.26 1.63
C PRO A 698 -44.16 18.90 1.77
N CYS A 699 -43.86 18.50 3.01
CA CYS A 699 -43.22 17.24 3.32
C CYS A 699 -44.02 16.05 2.77
N SER A 700 -43.36 15.16 2.03
CA SER A 700 -43.97 13.97 1.43
C SER A 700 -43.61 12.66 2.15
N LEU A 701 -42.84 12.73 3.25
CA LEU A 701 -42.32 11.56 3.98
C LEU A 701 -43.24 11.20 5.15
N TYR A 702 -44.48 10.83 4.84
CA TYR A 702 -45.50 10.58 5.85
C TYR A 702 -45.17 9.40 6.78
N ASN A 703 -44.44 8.40 6.27
CA ASN A 703 -43.98 7.23 7.03
C ASN A 703 -43.00 7.57 8.17
N MET A 704 -42.43 8.77 8.19
CA MET A 704 -41.50 9.24 9.22
C MET A 704 -42.17 10.21 10.21
N CYS A 705 -43.49 10.45 10.09
CA CYS A 705 -44.20 11.43 10.91
C CYS A 705 -44.13 11.15 12.40
N LEU A 706 -44.22 9.90 12.85
CA LEU A 706 -44.22 9.57 14.28
C LEU A 706 -42.89 9.85 15.00
N GLY A 707 -41.79 9.98 14.26
CA GLY A 707 -40.48 10.37 14.79
C GLY A 707 -40.10 11.81 14.46
N CYS A 708 -41.05 12.64 13.99
CA CYS A 708 -40.80 14.00 13.55
C CYS A 708 -41.11 15.01 14.65
N ASP A 709 -40.24 16.00 14.86
CA ASP A 709 -40.43 17.05 15.87
C ASP A 709 -41.69 17.91 15.66
N ASN A 710 -42.23 17.93 14.43
CA ASN A 710 -43.44 18.67 14.08
C ASN A 710 -44.73 17.85 14.25
N VAL A 711 -44.64 16.63 14.78
CA VAL A 711 -45.81 15.75 14.96
C VAL A 711 -46.65 16.23 16.14
N LEU A 712 -47.96 16.29 15.93
CA LEU A 712 -48.97 16.53 16.95
C LEU A 712 -49.87 15.31 17.00
N LEU A 713 -49.88 14.64 18.15
CA LEU A 713 -50.74 13.49 18.40
C LEU A 713 -51.88 13.91 19.32
N THR A 714 -53.10 13.62 18.88
CA THR A 714 -54.33 13.92 19.62
C THR A 714 -55.12 12.64 19.87
N VAL A 715 -56.10 12.69 20.79
CA VAL A 715 -56.96 11.55 21.10
C VAL A 715 -57.69 11.01 19.86
N SER A 716 -58.02 11.88 18.90
CA SER A 716 -58.63 11.48 17.62
C SER A 716 -57.71 10.68 16.69
N ASP A 717 -56.40 10.73 16.90
CA ASP A 717 -55.42 9.99 16.08
C ASP A 717 -55.18 8.56 16.60
N LEU A 718 -55.50 8.29 17.87
CA LEU A 718 -55.23 7.01 18.54
C LEU A 718 -55.89 5.79 17.86
N PRO A 719 -57.15 5.84 17.37
CA PRO A 719 -57.75 4.68 16.70
C PRO A 719 -56.98 4.25 15.44
N GLU A 720 -56.47 5.21 14.66
CA GLU A 720 -55.66 4.95 13.45
C GLU A 720 -54.30 4.34 13.81
N LEU A 721 -53.67 4.81 14.88
CA LEU A 721 -52.41 4.27 15.39
C LEU A 721 -52.54 2.84 15.92
N PHE A 722 -53.62 2.53 16.65
CA PHE A 722 -53.91 1.15 17.08
C PHE A 722 -54.19 0.22 15.90
N ALA A 723 -54.90 0.70 14.87
CA ALA A 723 -55.15 -0.08 13.66
C ALA A 723 -53.84 -0.34 12.89
N MET A 724 -52.93 0.64 12.83
CA MET A 724 -51.61 0.45 12.24
C MET A 724 -50.73 -0.52 13.05
N GLN A 725 -50.77 -0.45 14.38
CA GLN A 725 -50.06 -1.40 15.24
C GLN A 725 -50.54 -2.84 14.96
N ARG A 726 -51.86 -3.04 14.89
CA ARG A 726 -52.48 -4.31 14.51
C ARG A 726 -51.97 -4.81 13.16
N ASP A 727 -51.96 -3.95 12.15
CA ASP A 727 -51.62 -4.34 10.78
C ASP A 727 -50.11 -4.62 10.63
N TYR A 728 -49.23 -3.90 11.34
CA TYR A 728 -47.81 -4.26 11.45
C TYR A 728 -47.58 -5.59 12.18
N LEU A 729 -48.30 -5.87 13.27
CA LEU A 729 -48.22 -7.15 13.98
C LEU A 729 -48.75 -8.33 13.14
N LYS A 730 -49.73 -8.09 12.26
CA LYS A 730 -50.16 -9.07 11.25
C LYS A 730 -49.08 -9.28 10.18
N LEU A 731 -48.43 -8.22 9.71
CA LEU A 731 -47.36 -8.30 8.71
C LEU A 731 -46.15 -9.10 9.22
N THR A 732 -45.81 -9.00 10.51
CA THR A 732 -44.72 -9.80 11.11
C THR A 732 -45.04 -11.28 11.21
N THR A 733 -46.32 -11.66 11.23
CA THR A 733 -46.78 -13.05 11.40
C THR A 733 -47.12 -13.74 10.08
N VAL A 734 -47.62 -13.01 9.09
CA VAL A 734 -48.17 -13.58 7.84
C VAL A 734 -47.20 -13.46 6.64
N SER A 735 -46.21 -12.57 6.70
CA SER A 735 -45.33 -12.28 5.55
C SER A 735 -43.84 -12.46 5.85
N ARG A 736 -43.03 -12.75 4.82
CA ARG A 736 -41.56 -12.74 4.91
C ARG A 736 -40.96 -11.32 4.92
N ILE A 737 -41.77 -10.29 5.17
CA ILE A 737 -41.30 -8.89 5.13
C ILE A 737 -40.24 -8.63 6.21
N MET A 738 -40.25 -9.41 7.29
CA MET A 738 -39.23 -9.38 8.35
C MET A 738 -37.84 -9.81 7.86
N ASP A 739 -37.76 -10.64 6.82
CA ASP A 739 -36.51 -11.06 6.17
C ASP A 739 -36.01 -10.04 5.15
N THR A 740 -36.83 -9.04 4.82
CA THR A 740 -36.49 -7.95 3.90
C THR A 740 -35.94 -6.73 4.66
N PRO A 741 -35.31 -5.77 3.97
CA PRO A 741 -34.93 -4.48 4.58
C PRO A 741 -36.07 -3.74 5.28
N TYR A 742 -37.32 -3.94 4.85
CA TYR A 742 -38.52 -3.31 5.42
C TYR A 742 -38.87 -3.84 6.81
N GLY A 743 -38.42 -5.04 7.19
CA GLY A 743 -38.59 -5.59 8.54
C GLY A 743 -37.90 -4.77 9.64
N ARG A 744 -36.96 -3.88 9.28
CA ARG A 744 -36.39 -2.91 10.21
C ARG A 744 -37.34 -1.73 10.46
N VAL A 745 -37.93 -1.17 9.40
CA VAL A 745 -38.89 -0.06 9.48
C VAL A 745 -40.13 -0.47 10.27
N VAL A 746 -40.63 -1.69 10.03
CA VAL A 746 -41.76 -2.26 10.80
C VAL A 746 -41.43 -2.35 12.30
N ARG A 747 -40.20 -2.75 12.66
CA ARG A 747 -39.77 -2.82 14.08
C ARG A 747 -39.60 -1.44 14.72
N GLU A 748 -39.02 -0.50 14.00
CA GLU A 748 -38.85 0.88 14.48
C GLU A 748 -40.22 1.55 14.68
N ASN A 749 -41.16 1.38 13.74
CA ASN A 749 -42.52 1.88 13.88
C ASN A 749 -43.29 1.18 15.01
N LEU A 750 -43.13 -0.14 15.19
CA LEU A 750 -43.73 -0.85 16.32
C LEU A 750 -43.20 -0.36 17.67
N ALA A 751 -41.90 -0.02 17.76
CA ALA A 751 -41.31 0.52 18.99
C ALA A 751 -41.82 1.95 19.30
N LEU A 752 -41.95 2.80 18.27
CA LEU A 752 -42.55 4.13 18.42
C LEU A 752 -44.02 4.05 18.84
N LEU A 753 -44.78 3.14 18.20
CA LEU A 753 -46.18 2.88 18.57
C LEU A 753 -46.30 2.32 19.98
N ASP A 754 -45.38 1.48 20.44
CA ASP A 754 -45.39 0.99 21.82
C ASP A 754 -45.19 2.13 22.82
N GLY A 755 -44.30 3.08 22.54
CA GLY A 755 -44.14 4.29 23.37
C GLY A 755 -45.42 5.14 23.46
N ILE A 756 -46.22 5.20 22.40
CA ILE A 756 -47.44 6.03 22.34
C ILE A 756 -48.67 5.29 22.87
N LEU A 757 -48.79 3.97 22.66
CA LEU A 757 -50.02 3.21 22.88
C LEU A 757 -49.97 2.32 24.14
N ASN A 758 -48.80 2.11 24.72
CA ASN A 758 -48.66 1.28 25.92
C ASN A 758 -49.12 2.07 27.17
N PRO A 759 -50.11 1.58 27.94
CA PRO A 759 -50.63 2.28 29.12
C PRO A 759 -49.59 2.60 30.21
N ALA A 760 -48.44 1.90 30.22
CA ALA A 760 -47.36 2.15 31.16
C ALA A 760 -46.35 3.22 30.69
N LEU A 761 -46.36 3.56 29.40
CA LEU A 761 -45.37 4.47 28.77
C LEU A 761 -46.03 5.70 28.11
N SER A 762 -47.33 5.63 27.82
CA SER A 762 -48.08 6.64 27.09
C SER A 762 -48.42 7.86 27.96
N ASP A 763 -48.44 9.04 27.32
CA ASP A 763 -48.92 10.29 27.91
C ASP A 763 -50.46 10.42 27.88
N PHE A 764 -51.18 9.49 27.23
CA PHE A 764 -52.64 9.49 27.14
C PHE A 764 -53.29 8.74 28.31
N PHE A 765 -54.51 9.11 28.69
CA PHE A 765 -55.19 8.45 29.80
C PHE A 765 -55.56 7.00 29.43
N PRO A 766 -55.48 6.04 30.39
CA PRO A 766 -55.81 4.64 30.12
C PRO A 766 -57.22 4.42 29.53
N GLU A 767 -58.20 5.25 29.93
CA GLU A 767 -59.57 5.20 29.39
C GLU A 767 -59.63 5.62 27.92
N GLU A 768 -58.81 6.59 27.50
CA GLU A 768 -58.71 7.06 26.12
C GLU A 768 -58.06 5.99 25.23
N LEU A 769 -57.01 5.35 25.72
CA LEU A 769 -56.32 4.26 25.03
C LEU A 769 -57.24 3.05 24.84
N GLU A 770 -58.00 2.66 25.86
CA GLU A 770 -58.93 1.54 25.80
C GLU A 770 -60.09 1.83 24.83
N ASN A 771 -60.65 3.04 24.86
CA ASN A 771 -61.68 3.46 23.92
C ASN A 771 -61.16 3.50 22.48
N ALA A 772 -59.96 4.06 22.26
CA ALA A 772 -59.33 4.14 20.95
C ALA A 772 -58.99 2.76 20.38
N LYS A 773 -58.55 1.82 21.22
CA LYS A 773 -58.29 0.43 20.84
C LYS A 773 -59.56 -0.26 20.34
N ARG A 774 -60.71 -0.05 21.00
CA ARG A 774 -62.00 -0.58 20.51
C ARG A 774 -62.41 0.04 19.17
N LEU A 775 -62.25 1.37 19.04
CA LEU A 775 -62.57 2.07 17.79
C LEU A 775 -61.69 1.63 16.61
N SER A 776 -60.44 1.24 16.87
CA SER A 776 -59.49 0.75 15.85
C SER A 776 -59.96 -0.50 15.09
N GLU A 777 -60.87 -1.29 15.69
CA GLU A 777 -61.44 -2.47 15.03
C GLU A 777 -62.23 -2.11 13.76
N PHE A 778 -62.78 -0.89 13.72
CA PHE A 778 -63.57 -0.36 12.60
C PHE A 778 -62.75 0.53 11.66
N VAL A 779 -61.44 0.64 11.86
CA VAL A 779 -60.53 1.45 11.04
C VAL A 779 -59.71 0.53 10.12
N GLU A 780 -59.81 0.79 8.83
CA GLU A 780 -58.94 0.20 7.80
C GLU A 780 -57.74 1.11 7.56
N THR A 781 -56.53 0.58 7.66
CA THR A 781 -55.31 1.33 7.34
C THR A 781 -54.74 0.88 6.00
N THR A 782 -54.36 1.84 5.15
CA THR A 782 -53.60 1.55 3.93
C THR A 782 -52.12 1.74 4.23
N ILE A 783 -51.41 0.66 4.59
CA ILE A 783 -49.95 0.71 4.77
C ILE A 783 -49.30 0.85 3.39
N LEU A 784 -49.00 2.09 2.98
CA LEU A 784 -48.28 2.39 1.75
C LEU A 784 -46.77 2.19 1.97
N VAL A 785 -46.17 1.26 1.23
CA VAL A 785 -44.71 1.10 1.15
C VAL A 785 -44.28 1.64 -0.22
N ASP A 786 -43.63 2.81 -0.24
CA ASP A 786 -43.06 3.47 -1.45
C ASP A 786 -43.97 3.44 -2.70
N GLY A 787 -45.23 3.85 -2.56
CA GLY A 787 -46.15 4.03 -3.69
C GLY A 787 -46.77 2.76 -4.25
N VAL A 788 -46.59 1.61 -3.59
CA VAL A 788 -47.35 0.39 -3.88
C VAL A 788 -48.37 0.19 -2.77
N SER A 789 -49.65 0.31 -3.12
CA SER A 789 -50.75 -0.16 -2.27
C SER A 789 -50.75 -1.69 -2.25
N LEU A 790 -50.80 -2.29 -1.07
CA LEU A 790 -51.16 -3.71 -0.90
C LEU A 790 -52.67 -3.84 -0.78
#